data_AF-A0A915V1B9-F1
#
_entry.id   AF-A0A915V1B9-F1
#
_cell.length_a   1.000
_cell.length_b   1.000
_cell.length_c   1.000
_cell.angle_alpha   90.00
_cell.angle_beta   90.00
_cell.angle_gamma   90.00
#
_symmetry.space_group_name_H-M   'P 1'
#
loop_
_entity.id
_entity.type
_entity.pdbx_description
1 polymer ?
#
loop_
_entity_poly.entity_id
_entity_poly.type
_entity_poly.pdbx_seq_one_letter_code
_entity_poly.pdbx_strand_id
1 'polypeptide(L)'
;MPNLLIVWRFPNATMPSPVPVSRMLHHWGYTTEVAYYQSETQLITRGAGTIAPDGTAARNYIRQFDAVLVFNVERFGSASASPGDAAAAWLGWNTDDDPPVLFFGMNLHASRTALNTRLPSDFPIIRWNPSDANTFYEAETAASTSPHVLSSFWGVPCRGGTTVRLTRENLRLHTSSFVGYEISGTNQLYFARLNPSAHASLQSTNITYRGRTMPKGELLAYPDYSESAHSGGRAFGTDAVAAYRYAQHYLLPNSLANTRSWVDIQSLYSFWLPYGLKLAGVLPSRPFPVYFETDHFMTIRPVGYDATTLLTSYRAFWEWLADFTYSRGTHIICGTYGSNTTLGVRSHPIDSEVDATLNPAQRAIGEQVLQILRANHHRGLPVGIHDHAVFAGAGWGDNAIGTGTIYRHTATERWTRGKPNDVRRRAGRLVRKDAYTGTPPAGTLEVDIDGQTYYDIPTGAPEEMTGAGDLASPHRHRDYHLAKIVIERGEEYVVNQLGFPDAWCGQHRYTNTAGNSSGGMGYCLALKEKGVRGIRHEDSPTVGAFQQRVPISRMWNGVILPLARAIESSGAPTGGLYHPSKSNWVAFGGTNNFNINSDISTNWDTQYAAMAWRAYQRIMTTALTGWLGASIRLEAPYCHPPNIVAMLSPTNPNADFDPAIQSYIGIADGVPSPHFNYLRELMLQMDAVIGILPEFYRWGTVTDVMDRIEAGV
;
A
#
# COMPACT_ATOMS: atom_id res chain seq x y z
N MET A 1 -0.01 19.36 21.24
CA MET A 1 0.38 18.55 20.08
C MET A 1 1.87 18.77 19.87
N PRO A 2 2.68 17.73 19.67
CA PRO A 2 4.10 17.92 19.46
C PRO A 2 4.36 18.69 18.16
N ASN A 3 5.34 19.59 18.19
CA ASN A 3 5.70 20.50 17.13
C ASN A 3 7.01 20.06 16.46
N LEU A 4 6.98 19.82 15.16
CA LEU A 4 8.12 19.29 14.40
C LEU A 4 8.64 20.32 13.40
N LEU A 5 9.95 20.47 13.31
CA LEU A 5 10.58 21.23 12.24
C LEU A 5 10.98 20.29 11.11
N ILE A 6 10.41 20.48 9.92
CA ILE A 6 10.86 19.84 8.69
C ILE A 6 11.94 20.72 8.06
N VAL A 7 13.14 20.19 7.93
CA VAL A 7 14.25 20.85 7.27
C VAL A 7 14.44 20.20 5.90
N TRP A 8 14.29 21.00 4.87
CA TRP A 8 14.30 20.58 3.47
C TRP A 8 15.29 21.44 2.66
N ARG A 9 15.64 21.05 1.44
CA ARG A 9 16.33 21.97 0.52
C ARG A 9 15.32 22.94 -0.07
N PHE A 10 15.73 24.19 -0.34
CA PHE A 10 14.87 25.14 -1.06
C PHE A 10 14.34 24.52 -2.36
N PRO A 11 13.01 24.46 -2.58
CA PRO A 11 12.44 23.78 -3.73
C PRO A 11 12.86 24.48 -5.03
N ASN A 12 13.16 23.68 -6.05
CA ASN A 12 13.25 24.12 -7.43
C ASN A 12 12.42 23.17 -8.30
N ALA A 13 12.34 23.41 -9.61
CA ALA A 13 11.48 22.63 -10.51
C ALA A 13 11.75 21.10 -10.52
N THR A 14 12.89 20.64 -9.99
CA THR A 14 13.28 19.22 -9.99
C THR A 14 13.28 18.56 -8.61
N MET A 15 12.93 19.29 -7.54
CA MET A 15 13.02 18.80 -6.15
C MET A 15 11.63 18.55 -5.54
N PRO A 16 11.41 17.40 -4.87
CA PRO A 16 10.13 17.06 -4.27
C PRO A 16 9.70 18.08 -3.21
N SER A 17 8.40 18.37 -3.18
CA SER A 17 7.79 19.23 -2.16
C SER A 17 7.74 18.50 -0.80
N PRO A 18 7.94 19.20 0.34
CA PRO A 18 7.75 18.62 1.67
C PRO A 18 6.27 18.44 2.05
N VAL A 19 5.33 18.97 1.26
CA VAL A 19 3.88 18.95 1.55
C VAL A 19 3.33 17.55 1.85
N PRO A 20 3.67 16.48 1.08
CA PRO A 20 3.17 15.13 1.40
C PRO A 20 3.64 14.63 2.77
N VAL A 21 4.91 14.88 3.13
CA VAL A 21 5.45 14.50 4.46
C VAL A 21 4.77 15.29 5.57
N SER A 22 4.57 16.60 5.39
CA SER A 22 3.84 17.44 6.34
C SER A 22 2.39 16.95 6.52
N ARG A 23 1.70 16.55 5.44
CA ARG A 23 0.34 15.99 5.50
C ARG A 23 0.31 14.68 6.30
N MET A 24 1.23 13.76 6.02
CA MET A 24 1.39 12.52 6.78
C MET A 24 1.58 12.80 8.29
N LEU A 25 2.43 13.77 8.66
CA LEU A 25 2.64 14.16 10.05
C LEU A 25 1.38 14.79 10.70
N HIS A 26 0.65 15.62 9.97
CA HIS A 26 -0.63 16.17 10.45
C HIS A 26 -1.67 15.08 10.71
N HIS A 27 -1.70 14.01 9.90
CA HIS A 27 -2.60 12.89 10.14
C HIS A 27 -2.26 12.12 11.44
N TRP A 28 -0.99 12.07 11.85
CA TRP A 28 -0.57 11.63 13.20
C TRP A 28 -0.82 12.68 14.31
N GLY A 29 -1.27 13.87 13.93
CA GLY A 29 -1.59 15.01 14.80
C GLY A 29 -0.38 15.73 15.37
N TYR A 30 0.68 15.82 14.57
CA TYR A 30 1.78 16.75 14.79
C TYR A 30 1.44 18.12 14.19
N THR A 31 1.96 19.19 14.78
CA THR A 31 2.09 20.48 14.08
C THR A 31 3.45 20.51 13.38
N THR A 32 3.51 21.11 12.19
CA THR A 32 4.76 21.16 11.41
C THR A 32 5.08 22.57 10.95
N GLU A 33 6.36 22.93 11.04
CA GLU A 33 6.95 24.07 10.34
C GLU A 33 7.99 23.59 9.34
N VAL A 34 8.23 24.37 8.28
CA VAL A 34 9.23 24.03 7.26
C VAL A 34 10.32 25.11 7.23
N ALA A 35 11.57 24.67 7.27
CA ALA A 35 12.74 25.49 6.98
C ALA A 35 13.48 24.95 5.76
N TYR A 36 14.13 25.84 5.02
CA TYR A 36 14.79 25.52 3.75
C TYR A 36 16.26 25.92 3.75
N TYR A 37 17.13 24.97 3.39
CA TYR A 37 18.51 25.31 3.03
C TYR A 37 18.56 25.99 1.67
N GLN A 38 19.02 27.24 1.65
CA GLN A 38 19.33 27.98 0.42
C GLN A 38 20.80 27.79 0.02
N SER A 39 21.70 27.79 1.00
CA SER A 39 23.14 27.54 0.86
C SER A 39 23.67 26.87 2.12
N GLU A 40 24.97 26.55 2.15
CA GLU A 40 25.62 26.06 3.38
C GLU A 40 25.64 27.10 4.53
N THR A 41 25.37 28.36 4.21
CA THR A 41 25.43 29.47 5.16
C THR A 41 24.06 30.12 5.39
N GLN A 42 22.99 29.61 4.75
CA GLN A 42 21.66 30.21 4.80
C GLN A 42 20.56 29.15 4.97
N LEU A 43 19.89 29.21 6.11
CA LEU A 43 18.65 28.52 6.43
C LEU A 43 17.51 29.55 6.43
N ILE A 44 16.55 29.38 5.52
CA ILE A 44 15.34 30.20 5.46
C ILE A 44 14.29 29.57 6.36
N THR A 45 13.74 30.35 7.28
CA THR A 45 12.71 29.93 8.23
C THR A 45 11.48 30.82 8.08
N ARG A 46 10.29 30.33 8.48
CA ARG A 46 9.06 31.13 8.38
C ARG A 46 9.01 32.19 9.48
N GLY A 47 9.49 31.90 10.69
CA GLY A 47 9.47 32.82 11.83
C GLY A 47 10.71 33.69 12.04
N ALA A 48 11.92 33.17 11.78
CA ALA A 48 13.18 33.85 12.12
C ALA A 48 13.89 34.48 10.90
N GLY A 49 13.30 34.41 9.71
CA GLY A 49 13.92 34.87 8.47
C GLY A 49 15.09 33.98 8.03
N THR A 50 16.14 34.59 7.47
CA THR A 50 17.34 33.89 7.02
C THR A 50 18.41 33.91 8.11
N ILE A 51 18.83 32.72 8.55
CA ILE A 51 19.82 32.53 9.63
C ILE A 51 20.97 31.64 9.19
N ALA A 52 22.13 31.76 9.85
CA ALA A 52 23.27 30.85 9.65
C ALA A 52 22.93 29.46 10.22
N PRO A 53 22.95 28.38 9.42
CA PRO A 53 22.47 27.07 9.87
C PRO A 53 23.26 26.47 11.02
N ASP A 54 24.56 26.74 11.12
CA ASP A 54 25.46 26.26 12.16
C ASP A 54 25.66 27.28 13.31
N GLY A 55 24.93 28.40 13.29
CA GLY A 55 25.04 29.47 14.27
C GLY A 55 24.12 29.34 15.48
N THR A 56 24.38 30.16 16.50
CA THR A 56 23.55 30.26 17.72
C THR A 56 22.08 30.58 17.42
N ALA A 57 21.81 31.41 16.41
CA ALA A 57 20.45 31.75 16.01
C ALA A 57 19.66 30.52 15.50
N ALA A 58 20.29 29.65 14.70
CA ALA A 58 19.68 28.39 14.26
C ALA A 58 19.46 27.45 15.43
N ARG A 59 20.44 27.30 16.33
CA ARG A 59 20.28 26.49 17.54
C ARG A 59 19.10 26.95 18.40
N ASN A 60 18.97 28.25 18.66
CA ASN A 60 17.87 28.82 19.43
C ASN A 60 16.51 28.63 18.73
N TYR A 61 16.49 28.72 17.40
CA TYR A 61 15.28 28.50 16.61
C TYR A 61 14.82 27.04 16.69
N ILE A 62 15.72 26.06 16.49
CA ILE A 62 15.33 24.64 16.50
C ILE A 62 14.87 24.15 17.89
N ARG A 63 15.33 24.78 18.98
CA ARG A 63 14.91 24.46 20.36
C ARG A 63 13.43 24.74 20.66
N GLN A 64 12.72 25.40 19.74
CA GLN A 64 11.27 25.64 19.83
C GLN A 64 10.44 24.41 19.39
N PHE A 65 11.09 23.37 18.90
CA PHE A 65 10.46 22.18 18.35
C PHE A 65 10.78 20.94 19.21
N ASP A 66 9.86 19.99 19.22
CA ASP A 66 10.00 18.72 19.94
C ASP A 66 10.98 17.77 19.26
N ALA A 67 11.11 17.88 17.94
CA ALA A 67 12.12 17.23 17.10
C ALA A 67 12.37 18.00 15.79
N VAL A 68 13.53 17.75 15.20
CA VAL A 68 13.93 18.28 13.87
C VAL A 68 14.08 17.13 12.89
N LEU A 69 13.45 17.22 11.73
CA LEU A 69 13.46 16.22 10.67
C LEU A 69 14.26 16.75 9.48
N VAL A 70 15.45 16.20 9.23
CA VAL A 70 16.34 16.66 8.16
C VAL A 70 16.30 15.70 7.00
N PHE A 71 15.72 16.14 5.88
CA PHE A 71 15.60 15.33 4.68
C PHE A 71 16.66 15.71 3.66
N ASN A 72 17.51 14.75 3.31
CA ASN A 72 18.49 14.95 2.26
C ASN A 72 17.85 14.68 0.88
N VAL A 73 17.71 15.74 0.10
CA VAL A 73 17.17 15.70 -1.27
C VAL A 73 18.21 15.95 -2.36
N GLU A 74 19.48 15.93 -1.98
CA GLU A 74 20.57 16.18 -2.91
C GLU A 74 20.79 15.01 -3.86
N ARG A 75 21.17 15.35 -5.10
CA ARG A 75 21.57 14.35 -6.08
C ARG A 75 22.73 13.54 -5.53
N PHE A 76 22.49 12.24 -5.44
CA PHE A 76 23.51 11.22 -5.24
C PHE A 76 24.68 11.47 -6.21
N GLY A 77 25.94 11.42 -5.77
CA GLY A 77 27.08 11.70 -6.68
C GLY A 77 27.67 13.11 -6.64
N SER A 78 26.99 14.11 -6.04
CA SER A 78 27.60 15.45 -5.95
C SER A 78 28.82 15.43 -5.05
N ALA A 79 30.01 15.48 -5.67
CA ALA A 79 31.28 15.75 -5.01
C ALA A 79 31.39 17.20 -4.55
N SER A 80 30.55 18.09 -5.08
CA SER A 80 30.42 19.47 -4.65
C SER A 80 29.66 19.55 -3.33
N ALA A 81 30.10 20.48 -2.48
CA ALA A 81 29.37 20.91 -1.29
C ALA A 81 27.92 21.24 -1.64
N SER A 82 27.00 20.77 -0.80
CA SER A 82 25.57 20.96 -0.95
C SER A 82 25.01 21.79 0.21
N PRO A 83 23.96 22.60 0.00
CA PRO A 83 23.34 23.38 1.06
C PRO A 83 23.01 22.56 2.32
N GLY A 84 22.59 21.30 2.15
CA GLY A 84 22.28 20.38 3.25
C GLY A 84 23.47 19.91 4.07
N ASP A 85 24.72 20.05 3.60
CA ASP A 85 25.92 19.64 4.35
C ASP A 85 26.15 20.50 5.60
N ALA A 86 25.50 21.67 5.70
CA ALA A 86 25.54 22.50 6.90
C ALA A 86 24.86 21.82 8.10
N ALA A 87 23.89 20.94 7.86
CA ALA A 87 23.20 20.20 8.91
C ALA A 87 24.14 19.25 9.68
N ALA A 88 25.28 18.86 9.09
CA ALA A 88 26.27 18.01 9.75
C ALA A 88 26.86 18.64 11.01
N ALA A 89 26.95 19.98 11.06
CA ALA A 89 27.45 20.70 12.24
C ALA A 89 26.53 20.51 13.47
N TRP A 90 25.26 20.19 13.27
CA TRP A 90 24.29 19.96 14.35
C TRP A 90 24.65 18.74 15.18
N LEU A 91 25.37 17.75 14.62
CA LEU A 91 25.85 16.58 15.35
C LEU A 91 26.68 16.93 16.60
N GLY A 92 27.25 18.14 16.67
CA GLY A 92 27.93 18.65 17.86
C GLY A 92 27.01 19.24 18.94
N TRP A 93 25.75 19.54 18.64
CA TRP A 93 24.79 20.17 19.55
C TRP A 93 24.08 19.13 20.39
N ASN A 94 24.63 18.76 21.56
CA ASN A 94 24.13 17.64 22.38
C ASN A 94 23.80 18.02 23.83
N THR A 95 23.31 19.24 24.05
CA THR A 95 22.85 19.65 25.38
C THR A 95 21.41 19.21 25.61
N ASP A 96 20.99 19.13 26.88
CA ASP A 96 19.61 18.76 27.27
C ASP A 96 18.53 19.63 26.61
N ASP A 97 18.84 20.90 26.33
CA ASP A 97 17.90 21.83 25.68
C ASP A 97 17.74 21.55 24.18
N ASP A 98 18.68 20.85 23.54
CA ASP A 98 18.64 20.63 22.09
C ASP A 98 17.57 19.57 21.74
N PRO A 99 16.80 19.75 20.66
CA PRO A 99 15.85 18.74 20.23
C PRO A 99 16.57 17.52 19.65
N PRO A 100 15.94 16.33 19.65
CA PRO A 100 16.42 15.22 18.85
C PRO A 100 16.34 15.59 17.36
N VAL A 101 17.33 15.16 16.59
CA VAL A 101 17.41 15.44 15.15
C VAL A 101 17.43 14.13 14.39
N LEU A 102 16.49 13.96 13.47
CA LEU A 102 16.34 12.76 12.65
C LEU A 102 16.80 13.09 11.23
N PHE A 103 17.96 12.57 10.84
CA PHE A 103 18.48 12.67 9.49
C PHE A 103 18.01 11.50 8.64
N PHE A 104 17.41 11.82 7.50
CA PHE A 104 17.02 10.85 6.50
C PHE A 104 17.95 10.93 5.30
N GLY A 105 18.81 9.92 5.16
CA GLY A 105 19.66 9.78 3.98
C GLY A 105 20.83 10.76 3.93
N MET A 106 21.41 11.10 5.09
CA MET A 106 22.59 11.96 5.17
C MET A 106 23.71 11.44 4.25
N ASN A 107 24.17 12.27 3.31
CA ASN A 107 25.18 11.87 2.33
C ASN A 107 26.58 12.08 2.89
N LEU A 108 27.21 10.99 3.34
CA LEU A 108 28.53 10.99 3.97
C LEU A 108 29.70 10.74 2.98
N HIS A 109 29.52 11.04 1.69
CA HIS A 109 30.54 10.80 0.68
C HIS A 109 31.88 11.50 0.98
N ALA A 110 33.01 10.79 0.85
CA ALA A 110 34.36 11.23 1.23
C ALA A 110 34.85 12.49 0.49
N SER A 111 34.37 12.75 -0.74
CA SER A 111 34.75 13.95 -1.50
C SER A 111 34.06 15.24 -1.02
N ARG A 112 33.05 15.16 -0.15
CA ARG A 112 32.37 16.35 0.40
C ARG A 112 33.26 17.04 1.44
N THR A 113 34.12 17.94 0.99
CA THR A 113 35.13 18.59 1.85
C THR A 113 34.53 19.37 3.01
N ALA A 114 33.31 19.92 2.85
CA ALA A 114 32.61 20.63 3.92
C ALA A 114 32.31 19.75 5.14
N LEU A 115 32.19 18.42 4.97
CA LEU A 115 32.01 17.49 6.09
C LEU A 115 33.30 17.29 6.90
N ASN A 116 34.48 17.57 6.34
CA ASN A 116 35.78 17.38 7.04
C ASN A 116 35.86 18.22 8.33
N THR A 117 35.25 19.40 8.34
CA THR A 117 35.29 20.33 9.47
C THR A 117 34.02 20.32 10.30
N ARG A 118 32.95 19.65 9.84
CA ARG A 118 31.62 19.67 10.47
C ARG A 118 31.28 18.38 11.22
N LEU A 119 31.81 17.23 10.80
CA LEU A 119 31.61 15.98 11.53
C LEU A 119 32.43 15.99 12.83
N PRO A 120 31.86 15.53 13.97
CA PRO A 120 32.62 15.31 15.19
C PRO A 120 33.82 14.39 14.95
N SER A 121 34.94 14.62 15.63
CA SER A 121 36.17 13.83 15.45
C SER A 121 36.02 12.35 15.86
N ASP A 122 35.04 12.06 16.72
CA ASP A 122 34.68 10.71 17.19
C ASP A 122 33.48 10.12 16.43
N PHE A 123 33.06 10.72 15.32
CA PHE A 123 31.93 10.24 14.55
C PHE A 123 32.18 8.81 14.00
N PRO A 124 31.28 7.85 14.24
CA PRO A 124 31.63 6.44 14.09
C PRO A 124 31.34 5.87 12.69
N ILE A 125 30.57 6.57 11.85
CA ILE A 125 30.28 6.10 10.50
C ILE A 125 31.41 6.50 9.55
N ILE A 126 31.99 5.51 8.89
CA ILE A 126 33.03 5.70 7.90
C ILE A 126 32.40 6.38 6.68
N ARG A 127 33.07 7.44 6.22
CA ARG A 127 32.66 8.15 5.01
C ARG A 127 32.89 7.27 3.79
N TRP A 128 31.81 7.03 3.05
CA TRP A 128 31.85 6.24 1.83
C TRP A 128 32.81 6.85 0.80
N ASN A 129 33.61 6.01 0.14
CA ASN A 129 34.41 6.33 -1.02
C ASN A 129 34.23 5.22 -2.08
N PRO A 130 33.68 5.50 -3.28
CA PRO A 130 33.43 4.48 -4.30
C PRO A 130 34.73 3.85 -4.83
N SER A 131 35.87 4.54 -4.68
CA SER A 131 37.19 4.01 -5.04
C SER A 131 37.81 3.09 -3.98
N ASP A 132 37.16 2.95 -2.80
CA ASP A 132 37.62 2.08 -1.72
C ASP A 132 36.44 1.27 -1.16
N ALA A 133 36.33 0.02 -1.62
CA ALA A 133 35.31 -0.92 -1.18
C ALA A 133 35.35 -1.21 0.33
N ASN A 134 36.41 -0.83 1.05
CA ASN A 134 36.47 -0.96 2.51
C ASN A 134 35.71 0.13 3.26
N THR A 135 35.11 1.10 2.58
CA THR A 135 34.38 2.19 3.23
C THR A 135 32.87 1.94 3.30
N PHE A 136 32.40 0.81 2.76
CA PHE A 136 30.98 0.53 2.62
C PHE A 136 30.63 -0.93 2.36
N TYR A 137 29.33 -1.24 2.40
CA TYR A 137 28.79 -2.48 1.89
C TYR A 137 27.81 -2.24 0.75
N GLU A 138 28.07 -2.84 -0.40
CA GLU A 138 27.13 -2.80 -1.52
C GLU A 138 25.87 -3.59 -1.13
N ALA A 139 24.72 -2.91 -1.13
CA ALA A 139 23.45 -3.53 -0.77
C ALA A 139 22.86 -4.34 -1.94
N GLU A 140 23.25 -4.02 -3.16
CA GLU A 140 22.76 -4.64 -4.39
C GLU A 140 23.84 -4.73 -5.47
N THR A 141 23.96 -5.90 -6.10
CA THR A 141 24.95 -6.15 -7.16
C THR A 141 24.54 -5.42 -8.44
N ALA A 142 25.37 -4.46 -8.87
CA ALA A 142 25.32 -3.69 -10.11
C ALA A 142 24.67 -2.29 -10.03
N ALA A 143 25.51 -1.31 -10.35
CA ALA A 143 25.10 0.04 -10.66
C ALA A 143 24.15 0.03 -11.86
N SER A 144 23.02 0.72 -11.77
CA SER A 144 22.00 0.68 -12.82
C SER A 144 21.70 2.04 -13.38
N THR A 145 21.67 2.09 -14.71
CA THR A 145 21.25 3.25 -15.49
C THR A 145 19.75 3.52 -15.41
N SER A 146 19.00 2.59 -14.82
CA SER A 146 17.56 2.73 -14.64
C SER A 146 17.24 3.55 -13.38
N PRO A 147 16.37 4.56 -13.49
CA PRO A 147 15.89 5.33 -12.33
C PRO A 147 15.05 4.48 -11.35
N HIS A 148 14.67 3.27 -11.77
CA HIS A 148 13.90 2.30 -11.00
C HIS A 148 14.62 1.72 -9.78
N VAL A 149 15.92 2.00 -9.62
CA VAL A 149 16.75 1.53 -8.49
C VAL A 149 16.30 2.12 -7.14
N LEU A 150 15.66 3.29 -7.17
CA LEU A 150 15.40 4.11 -5.98
C LEU A 150 13.89 4.31 -5.69
N SER A 151 13.00 3.82 -6.53
CA SER A 151 11.55 4.04 -6.37
C SER A 151 10.86 2.83 -5.77
N SER A 152 10.11 3.03 -4.69
CA SER A 152 9.11 2.09 -4.15
C SER A 152 7.73 2.39 -4.75
N PHE A 153 7.59 2.32 -6.08
CA PHE A 153 6.31 2.58 -6.74
C PHE A 153 5.70 1.28 -7.28
N TRP A 154 4.38 1.29 -7.44
CA TRP A 154 3.65 0.19 -8.04
C TRP A 154 4.17 -0.08 -9.47
N GLY A 155 4.59 -1.32 -9.74
CA GLY A 155 5.26 -1.70 -10.99
C GLY A 155 6.78 -1.44 -11.03
N VAL A 156 7.38 -0.86 -9.99
CA VAL A 156 8.83 -0.68 -9.88
C VAL A 156 9.37 -1.24 -8.56
N PRO A 157 9.98 -2.44 -8.58
CA PRO A 157 10.51 -3.12 -7.42
C PRO A 157 11.53 -2.31 -6.64
N CYS A 158 11.40 -2.34 -5.31
CA CYS A 158 12.46 -1.87 -4.44
C CYS A 158 13.69 -2.76 -4.63
N ARG A 159 14.71 -2.24 -5.34
CA ARG A 159 15.98 -2.96 -5.53
C ARG A 159 16.55 -3.39 -4.19
N GLY A 160 16.64 -2.48 -3.21
CA GLY A 160 17.21 -2.78 -1.90
C GLY A 160 16.24 -3.39 -0.89
N GLY A 161 15.37 -4.30 -1.33
CA GLY A 161 14.60 -5.15 -0.43
C GLY A 161 15.55 -6.04 0.37
N THR A 162 15.82 -5.64 1.60
CA THR A 162 16.77 -6.27 2.50
C THR A 162 16.11 -6.47 3.84
N THR A 163 16.34 -7.63 4.44
CA THR A 163 15.93 -7.87 5.82
C THR A 163 16.87 -7.10 6.72
N VAL A 164 16.32 -6.28 7.60
CA VAL A 164 17.07 -5.66 8.69
C VAL A 164 16.61 -6.23 10.01
N ARG A 165 17.54 -6.30 10.96
CA ARG A 165 17.21 -6.56 12.36
C ARG A 165 17.28 -5.25 13.11
N LEU A 166 16.20 -4.95 13.83
CA LEU A 166 16.13 -3.82 14.76
C LEU A 166 16.76 -4.26 16.08
N THR A 167 17.75 -3.52 16.56
CA THR A 167 18.56 -3.92 17.71
C THR A 167 17.77 -3.91 19.01
N ARG A 168 16.85 -2.95 19.20
CA ARG A 168 16.06 -2.83 20.44
C ARG A 168 14.97 -3.88 20.54
N GLU A 169 14.26 -4.12 19.45
CA GLU A 169 13.16 -5.08 19.39
C GLU A 169 13.65 -6.52 19.18
N ASN A 170 14.87 -6.71 18.69
CA ASN A 170 15.39 -8.00 18.23
C ASN A 170 14.47 -8.69 17.21
N LEU A 171 13.84 -7.89 16.35
CA LEU A 171 12.90 -8.34 15.32
C LEU A 171 13.46 -8.10 13.91
N ARG A 172 13.10 -9.01 13.01
CA ARG A 172 13.35 -8.91 11.56
C ARG A 172 12.24 -8.13 10.89
N LEU A 173 12.61 -7.27 9.95
CA LEU A 173 11.66 -6.53 9.14
C LEU A 173 12.15 -6.38 7.70
N HIS A 174 11.23 -6.50 6.74
CA HIS A 174 11.49 -6.17 5.33
C HIS A 174 11.11 -4.72 5.04
N THR A 175 12.10 -3.83 4.94
CA THR A 175 11.87 -2.41 4.65
C THR A 175 13.00 -1.81 3.83
N SER A 176 12.75 -0.71 3.12
CA SER A 176 13.80 0.04 2.41
C SER A 176 14.78 0.61 3.43
N SER A 177 16.01 0.10 3.44
CA SER A 177 16.96 0.34 4.55
C SER A 177 18.35 0.82 4.10
N PHE A 178 18.46 1.24 2.85
CA PHE A 178 19.73 1.60 2.22
C PHE A 178 19.91 3.11 2.07
N VAL A 179 21.14 3.50 1.76
CA VAL A 179 21.48 4.82 1.23
C VAL A 179 21.79 4.67 -0.27
N GLY A 180 21.37 5.64 -1.08
CA GLY A 180 21.68 5.66 -2.52
C GLY A 180 22.95 6.45 -2.84
N TYR A 181 23.56 6.14 -3.99
CA TYR A 181 24.64 6.90 -4.62
C TYR A 181 24.49 6.84 -6.16
N GLU A 182 24.86 7.88 -6.92
CA GLU A 182 24.77 7.91 -8.38
C GLU A 182 26.17 8.25 -8.90
N ILE A 183 26.72 7.40 -9.77
CA ILE A 183 28.01 7.59 -10.45
C ILE A 183 27.73 7.63 -11.95
N SER A 184 27.97 8.76 -12.60
CA SER A 184 27.99 8.87 -14.07
C SER A 184 26.77 8.24 -14.75
N GLY A 185 25.57 8.47 -14.19
CA GLY A 185 24.31 7.93 -14.71
C GLY A 185 23.98 6.50 -14.25
N THR A 186 24.66 5.95 -13.25
CA THR A 186 24.35 4.66 -12.63
C THR A 186 24.08 4.81 -11.14
N ASN A 187 23.02 4.18 -10.61
CA ASN A 187 22.67 4.22 -9.19
C ASN A 187 23.22 2.99 -8.46
N GLN A 188 23.93 3.19 -7.36
CA GLN A 188 24.43 2.17 -6.43
C GLN A 188 23.74 2.31 -5.06
N LEU A 189 23.34 1.19 -4.46
CA LEU A 189 22.71 1.15 -3.15
C LEU A 189 23.69 0.57 -2.13
N TYR A 190 23.68 1.10 -0.91
CA TYR A 190 24.62 0.66 0.10
C TYR A 190 24.15 0.74 1.54
N PHE A 191 24.84 -0.03 2.37
CA PHE A 191 24.86 0.14 3.83
C PHE A 191 26.14 0.83 4.26
N ALA A 192 26.01 1.72 5.24
CA ALA A 192 27.14 2.41 5.80
C ALA A 192 28.02 1.44 6.58
N ARG A 193 29.32 1.76 6.67
CA ARG A 193 30.27 0.99 7.48
C ARG A 193 30.56 1.71 8.78
N LEU A 194 30.60 0.96 9.87
CA LEU A 194 30.92 1.46 11.20
C LEU A 194 32.41 1.31 11.47
N ASN A 195 33.03 2.29 12.12
CA ASN A 195 34.31 2.11 12.78
C ASN A 195 34.06 1.42 14.14
N PRO A 196 34.45 0.14 14.33
CA PRO A 196 34.08 -0.61 15.54
C PRO A 196 34.70 -0.02 16.81
N SER A 197 35.93 0.49 16.72
CA SER A 197 36.64 1.10 17.86
C SER A 197 35.97 2.40 18.30
N ALA A 198 35.58 3.26 17.34
CA ALA A 198 34.83 4.48 17.64
C ALA A 198 33.46 4.16 18.25
N HIS A 199 32.74 3.17 17.68
CA HIS A 199 31.46 2.74 18.24
C HIS A 199 31.60 2.23 19.67
N ALA A 200 32.58 1.35 19.96
CA ALA A 200 32.80 0.81 21.30
C ALA A 200 33.10 1.92 22.34
N SER A 201 33.89 2.92 21.95
CA SER A 201 34.14 4.11 22.78
C SER A 201 32.87 4.93 23.04
N LEU A 202 32.04 5.15 22.02
CA LEU A 202 30.77 5.87 22.17
C LEU A 202 29.72 5.10 22.96
N GLN A 203 29.71 3.76 22.86
CA GLN A 203 28.79 2.89 23.59
C GLN A 203 29.12 2.86 25.09
N SER A 204 30.41 3.03 25.43
CA SER A 204 30.87 3.10 26.83
C SER A 204 30.79 4.52 27.42
N THR A 205 30.59 5.54 26.59
CA THR A 205 30.45 6.93 27.02
C THR A 205 28.97 7.26 27.19
N ASN A 206 28.53 7.62 28.40
CA ASN A 206 27.15 8.03 28.64
C ASN A 206 26.96 9.54 28.43
N ILE A 207 25.80 9.92 27.92
CA ILE A 207 25.28 11.29 27.90
C ILE A 207 23.99 11.36 28.72
N THR A 208 23.73 12.53 29.30
CA THR A 208 22.41 12.85 29.86
C THR A 208 21.62 13.58 28.80
N TYR A 209 20.40 13.11 28.54
CA TYR A 209 19.47 13.75 27.64
C TYR A 209 18.06 13.69 28.21
N ARG A 210 17.44 14.85 28.44
CA ARG A 210 16.08 14.98 29.02
C ARG A 210 15.91 14.16 30.31
N GLY A 211 16.91 14.23 31.18
CA GLY A 211 16.93 13.51 32.46
C GLY A 211 17.16 12.00 32.36
N ARG A 212 17.53 11.48 31.19
CA ARG A 212 17.87 10.06 30.97
C ARG A 212 19.35 9.91 30.67
N THR A 213 20.00 8.95 31.34
CA THR A 213 21.36 8.54 31.01
C THR A 213 21.31 7.48 29.91
N MET A 214 22.01 7.71 28.80
CA MET A 214 22.07 6.77 27.67
C MET A 214 23.47 6.76 27.03
N PRO A 215 23.89 5.69 26.34
CA PRO A 215 25.17 5.69 25.63
C PRO A 215 25.19 6.76 24.54
N LYS A 216 26.36 7.33 24.25
CA LYS A 216 26.54 8.33 23.19
C LYS A 216 26.40 7.70 21.81
N GLY A 217 26.69 6.42 21.66
CA GLY A 217 26.56 5.71 20.37
C GLY A 217 25.72 4.46 20.49
N GLU A 218 24.80 4.24 19.53
CA GLU A 218 23.92 3.08 19.52
C GLU A 218 23.61 2.63 18.10
N LEU A 219 23.83 1.33 17.83
CA LEU A 219 23.35 0.68 16.62
C LEU A 219 21.85 0.45 16.72
N LEU A 220 21.07 0.99 15.79
CA LEU A 220 19.60 0.87 15.80
C LEU A 220 19.11 -0.26 14.92
N ALA A 221 19.78 -0.47 13.78
CA ALA A 221 19.46 -1.54 12.85
C ALA A 221 20.66 -1.91 11.98
N TYR A 222 20.73 -3.18 11.59
CA TYR A 222 21.75 -3.72 10.71
C TYR A 222 21.16 -4.75 9.74
N PRO A 223 21.81 -5.01 8.58
CA PRO A 223 21.37 -6.05 7.65
C PRO A 223 21.46 -7.43 8.31
N ASP A 224 20.35 -8.17 8.38
CA ASP A 224 20.25 -9.37 9.23
C ASP A 224 20.48 -10.66 8.46
N TYR A 225 21.72 -11.16 8.49
CA TYR A 225 22.10 -12.36 7.75
C TYR A 225 23.05 -13.25 8.56
N SER A 226 22.49 -14.08 9.45
CA SER A 226 23.26 -15.09 10.18
C SER A 226 23.64 -16.30 9.31
N GLU A 227 23.04 -16.46 8.13
CA GLU A 227 23.22 -17.63 7.24
C GLU A 227 23.34 -17.19 5.77
N SER A 228 24.24 -17.83 5.02
CA SER A 228 24.64 -17.42 3.66
C SER A 228 23.51 -17.50 2.62
N ALA A 229 22.52 -18.38 2.80
CA ALA A 229 21.36 -18.46 1.91
C ALA A 229 20.38 -17.30 2.17
N HIS A 230 20.15 -16.94 3.44
CA HIS A 230 19.20 -15.88 3.82
C HIS A 230 19.70 -14.50 3.41
N SER A 231 21.00 -14.34 3.14
CA SER A 231 21.56 -13.10 2.59
C SER A 231 21.13 -12.74 1.19
N GLY A 232 20.46 -13.68 0.52
CA GLY A 232 20.18 -13.52 -0.88
C GLY A 232 21.46 -13.54 -1.71
N GLY A 233 22.52 -14.22 -1.25
CA GLY A 233 23.82 -14.25 -1.94
C GLY A 233 24.65 -12.98 -1.72
N ARG A 234 24.36 -12.23 -0.65
CA ARG A 234 25.10 -11.02 -0.24
C ARG A 234 25.97 -11.31 0.96
N ALA A 235 27.03 -10.54 1.17
CA ALA A 235 27.89 -10.68 2.33
C ALA A 235 28.07 -9.32 3.00
N PHE A 236 27.72 -9.25 4.28
CA PHE A 236 27.85 -8.06 5.11
C PHE A 236 28.67 -8.42 6.33
N GLY A 237 29.60 -7.54 6.72
CA GLY A 237 30.33 -7.70 7.98
C GLY A 237 29.49 -7.26 9.17
N THR A 238 29.99 -7.55 10.37
CA THR A 238 29.35 -7.16 11.64
C THR A 238 29.35 -5.64 11.87
N ASP A 239 30.09 -4.91 11.06
CA ASP A 239 30.20 -3.46 11.01
C ASP A 239 29.32 -2.82 9.92
N ALA A 240 28.45 -3.58 9.27
CA ALA A 240 27.43 -3.04 8.37
C ALA A 240 26.28 -2.40 9.16
N VAL A 241 25.89 -1.18 8.77
CA VAL A 241 24.88 -0.37 9.49
C VAL A 241 23.79 0.09 8.54
N ALA A 242 22.54 -0.14 8.96
CA ALA A 242 21.36 0.41 8.30
C ALA A 242 20.88 1.70 8.99
N ALA A 243 20.90 1.74 10.32
CA ALA A 243 20.53 2.92 11.10
C ALA A 243 21.37 3.04 12.39
N TYR A 244 21.69 4.27 12.78
CA TYR A 244 22.56 4.56 13.93
C TYR A 244 22.07 5.78 14.72
N ARG A 245 22.33 5.82 16.02
CA ARG A 245 22.15 7.01 16.85
C ARG A 245 23.50 7.49 17.38
N TYR A 246 23.87 8.73 17.04
CA TYR A 246 24.99 9.47 17.61
C TYR A 246 24.44 10.58 18.50
N ALA A 247 24.63 10.45 19.81
CA ALA A 247 23.98 11.26 20.84
C ALA A 247 22.45 11.30 20.62
N GLN A 248 21.79 12.45 20.54
CA GLN A 248 20.36 12.54 20.20
C GLN A 248 20.10 12.77 18.70
N HIS A 249 21.08 12.45 17.85
CA HIS A 249 20.98 12.51 16.40
C HIS A 249 20.81 11.11 15.81
N TYR A 250 19.69 10.91 15.12
CA TYR A 250 19.28 9.64 14.53
C TYR A 250 19.62 9.67 13.04
N LEU A 251 20.52 8.79 12.61
CA LEU A 251 20.93 8.61 11.23
C LEU A 251 20.14 7.44 10.67
N LEU A 252 19.10 7.78 9.90
CA LEU A 252 18.12 6.85 9.36
C LEU A 252 18.32 6.72 7.85
N PRO A 253 18.01 5.54 7.28
CA PRO A 253 18.13 5.33 5.84
C PRO A 253 17.11 6.16 5.06
N ASN A 254 17.18 6.08 3.73
CA ASN A 254 16.42 6.81 2.71
C ASN A 254 16.94 8.20 2.36
N SER A 255 17.45 8.33 1.15
CA SER A 255 17.80 9.60 0.52
C SER A 255 17.00 9.76 -0.78
N LEU A 256 16.71 11.01 -1.14
CA LEU A 256 15.94 11.36 -2.32
C LEU A 256 16.89 11.77 -3.43
N ALA A 257 16.92 11.01 -4.53
CA ALA A 257 17.21 11.63 -5.81
C ALA A 257 16.26 11.10 -6.88
N ASN A 258 15.56 12.05 -7.48
CA ASN A 258 14.95 11.96 -8.81
C ASN A 258 14.13 10.69 -9.10
N THR A 259 13.40 10.16 -8.10
CA THR A 259 12.22 9.35 -8.40
C THR A 259 11.20 10.31 -9.01
N ARG A 260 11.20 10.46 -10.34
CA ARG A 260 10.31 11.36 -11.10
C ARG A 260 8.80 11.14 -10.85
N SER A 261 8.43 10.17 -10.02
CA SER A 261 7.08 10.03 -9.46
C SER A 261 6.99 10.80 -8.14
N TRP A 262 6.46 12.02 -8.25
CA TRP A 262 6.17 12.94 -7.15
C TRP A 262 5.08 12.43 -6.19
N VAL A 263 4.47 11.28 -6.48
CA VAL A 263 3.17 10.87 -5.93
C VAL A 263 3.31 10.09 -4.60
N ASP A 264 4.47 9.48 -4.32
CA ASP A 264 4.60 8.45 -3.26
C ASP A 264 5.79 8.66 -2.28
N ILE A 265 6.38 9.85 -2.21
CA ILE A 265 7.55 10.15 -1.34
C ILE A 265 7.35 9.76 0.14
N GLN A 266 6.13 9.95 0.64
CA GLN A 266 5.74 9.63 2.00
C GLN A 266 5.80 8.11 2.31
N SER A 267 5.63 7.25 1.29
CA SER A 267 5.73 5.80 1.45
C SER A 267 7.15 5.37 1.84
N LEU A 268 8.19 6.04 1.33
CA LEU A 268 9.59 5.76 1.69
C LEU A 268 9.88 6.03 3.18
N TYR A 269 9.19 7.00 3.76
CA TYR A 269 9.37 7.41 5.15
C TYR A 269 8.40 6.74 6.12
N SER A 270 7.42 6.00 5.60
CA SER A 270 6.30 5.46 6.38
C SER A 270 6.73 4.51 7.51
N PHE A 271 7.88 3.86 7.42
CA PHE A 271 8.44 3.09 8.53
C PHE A 271 9.48 3.89 9.35
N TRP A 272 10.55 4.36 8.71
CA TRP A 272 11.70 4.92 9.41
C TRP A 272 11.43 6.24 10.13
N LEU A 273 10.50 7.06 9.63
CA LEU A 273 10.14 8.31 10.31
C LEU A 273 9.39 8.04 11.63
N PRO A 274 8.30 7.25 11.66
CA PRO A 274 7.71 6.76 12.91
C PRO A 274 8.71 6.08 13.84
N TYR A 275 9.58 5.21 13.31
CA TYR A 275 10.57 4.52 14.13
C TYR A 275 11.55 5.50 14.77
N GLY A 276 12.10 6.45 14.02
CA GLY A 276 12.95 7.51 14.58
C GLY A 276 12.25 8.34 15.65
N LEU A 277 11.00 8.72 15.42
CA LEU A 277 10.19 9.51 16.36
C LEU A 277 9.89 8.72 17.65
N LYS A 278 9.54 7.43 17.53
CA LYS A 278 9.42 6.49 18.67
C LYS A 278 10.70 6.47 19.48
N LEU A 279 11.85 6.26 18.84
CA LEU A 279 13.15 6.17 19.51
C LEU A 279 13.57 7.49 20.17
N ALA A 280 13.12 8.63 19.63
CA ALA A 280 13.29 9.97 20.19
C ALA A 280 12.28 10.33 21.30
N GLY A 281 11.28 9.48 21.53
CA GLY A 281 10.22 9.73 22.51
C GLY A 281 9.24 10.83 22.11
N VAL A 282 9.16 11.15 20.81
CA VAL A 282 8.21 12.12 20.26
C VAL A 282 7.07 11.35 19.64
N LEU A 283 6.02 11.12 20.44
CA LEU A 283 4.93 10.23 20.11
C LEU A 283 3.77 10.97 19.43
N PRO A 284 3.02 10.31 18.53
CA PRO A 284 1.91 10.93 17.84
C PRO A 284 0.74 11.11 18.81
N SER A 285 -0.19 12.00 18.47
CA SER A 285 -1.42 12.18 19.27
C SER A 285 -2.47 11.11 18.96
N ARG A 286 -2.36 10.44 17.80
CA ARG A 286 -3.29 9.41 17.35
C ARG A 286 -2.61 8.46 16.33
N PRO A 287 -2.76 7.14 16.48
CA PRO A 287 -2.27 6.18 15.49
C PRO A 287 -3.11 6.22 14.20
N PHE A 288 -2.51 5.77 13.10
CA PHE A 288 -3.24 5.45 11.87
C PHE A 288 -3.94 4.09 11.98
N PRO A 289 -5.22 3.99 11.58
CA PRO A 289 -5.82 2.70 11.31
C PRO A 289 -5.20 2.12 10.04
N VAL A 290 -4.77 0.86 10.12
CA VAL A 290 -4.33 0.10 8.95
C VAL A 290 -5.30 -1.07 8.73
N TYR A 291 -5.61 -1.33 7.46
CA TYR A 291 -6.52 -2.42 7.07
C TYR A 291 -6.09 -3.01 5.73
N PHE A 292 -6.85 -3.99 5.25
CA PHE A 292 -6.55 -4.70 4.01
C PHE A 292 -7.81 -5.21 3.31
N GLU A 293 -7.75 -5.37 1.99
CA GLU A 293 -8.82 -5.95 1.17
C GLU A 293 -8.29 -7.06 0.25
N THR A 294 -9.13 -8.06 0.01
CA THR A 294 -8.91 -9.10 -1.00
C THR A 294 -10.02 -9.03 -2.04
N ASP A 295 -9.65 -8.95 -3.30
CA ASP A 295 -10.56 -9.10 -4.45
C ASP A 295 -10.62 -10.58 -4.82
N HIS A 296 -11.77 -11.11 -5.26
CA HIS A 296 -11.90 -12.49 -5.75
C HIS A 296 -11.47 -13.56 -4.73
N PHE A 297 -12.11 -13.57 -3.56
CA PHE A 297 -11.70 -14.41 -2.43
C PHE A 297 -11.57 -15.93 -2.76
N MET A 298 -12.20 -16.40 -3.84
CA MET A 298 -12.20 -17.81 -4.24
C MET A 298 -11.87 -18.07 -5.71
N THR A 299 -11.50 -17.07 -6.52
CA THR A 299 -11.24 -17.35 -7.94
C THR A 299 -10.05 -18.28 -8.10
N ILE A 300 -10.22 -19.30 -8.94
CA ILE A 300 -9.15 -20.23 -9.24
C ILE A 300 -8.95 -20.17 -10.74
N ARG A 301 -7.76 -19.74 -11.14
CA ARG A 301 -7.28 -19.96 -12.49
C ARG A 301 -6.40 -21.20 -12.42
N PRO A 302 -6.93 -22.41 -12.69
CA PRO A 302 -6.20 -23.64 -12.49
C PRO A 302 -4.99 -23.64 -13.42
N VAL A 303 -3.82 -23.48 -12.80
CA VAL A 303 -2.53 -23.55 -13.46
C VAL A 303 -1.73 -24.62 -12.72
N GLY A 304 -1.97 -25.88 -13.07
CA GLY A 304 -1.08 -27.01 -12.77
C GLY A 304 -1.55 -27.93 -11.66
N TYR A 305 -2.57 -27.49 -10.91
CA TYR A 305 -3.28 -28.33 -9.96
C TYR A 305 -4.71 -28.59 -10.42
N ASP A 306 -5.25 -29.71 -9.96
CA ASP A 306 -6.70 -29.88 -9.91
C ASP A 306 -7.35 -28.88 -8.93
N ALA A 307 -8.63 -28.58 -9.16
CA ALA A 307 -9.36 -27.63 -8.30
C ALA A 307 -9.50 -28.14 -6.86
N THR A 308 -9.43 -29.45 -6.61
CA THR A 308 -9.58 -30.06 -5.28
C THR A 308 -8.45 -29.61 -4.35
N THR A 309 -7.21 -29.69 -4.84
CA THR A 309 -6.02 -29.32 -4.07
C THR A 309 -6.01 -27.84 -3.76
N LEU A 310 -6.32 -27.00 -4.75
CA LEU A 310 -6.38 -25.54 -4.57
C LEU A 310 -7.47 -25.16 -3.57
N LEU A 311 -8.69 -25.68 -3.70
CA LEU A 311 -9.78 -25.40 -2.76
C LEU A 311 -9.43 -25.82 -1.32
N THR A 312 -8.69 -26.93 -1.15
CA THR A 312 -8.24 -27.38 0.17
C THR A 312 -7.22 -26.42 0.80
N SER A 313 -6.27 -25.93 0.00
CA SER A 313 -5.30 -24.92 0.44
C SER A 313 -5.98 -23.58 0.77
N TYR A 314 -6.97 -23.16 -0.03
CA TYR A 314 -7.79 -22.00 0.26
C TYR A 314 -8.51 -22.15 1.60
N ARG A 315 -9.13 -23.30 1.87
CA ARG A 315 -9.79 -23.56 3.14
C ARG A 315 -8.83 -23.35 4.33
N ALA A 316 -7.66 -23.97 4.29
CA ALA A 316 -6.65 -23.83 5.35
C ALA A 316 -6.18 -22.37 5.51
N PHE A 317 -6.04 -21.62 4.42
CA PHE A 317 -5.68 -20.20 4.48
C PHE A 317 -6.80 -19.35 5.10
N TRP A 318 -8.06 -19.55 4.69
CA TRP A 318 -9.19 -18.79 5.22
C TRP A 318 -9.50 -19.11 6.69
N GLU A 319 -9.27 -20.35 7.13
CA GLU A 319 -9.29 -20.71 8.56
C GLU A 319 -8.24 -19.90 9.34
N TRP A 320 -7.00 -19.90 8.86
CA TRP A 320 -5.92 -19.11 9.48
C TRP A 320 -6.22 -17.61 9.48
N LEU A 321 -6.77 -17.07 8.38
CA LEU A 321 -7.08 -15.64 8.26
C LEU A 321 -8.24 -15.23 9.17
N ALA A 322 -9.23 -16.10 9.36
CA ALA A 322 -10.31 -15.87 10.34
C ALA A 322 -9.74 -15.76 11.77
N ASP A 323 -8.83 -16.65 12.15
CA ASP A 323 -8.18 -16.59 13.46
C ASP A 323 -7.28 -15.36 13.61
N PHE A 324 -6.53 -15.02 12.55
CA PHE A 324 -5.70 -13.82 12.50
C PHE A 324 -6.54 -12.56 12.70
N THR A 325 -7.62 -12.41 11.94
CA THR A 325 -8.50 -11.22 12.03
C THR A 325 -9.18 -11.12 13.39
N TYR A 326 -9.71 -12.23 13.90
CA TYR A 326 -10.37 -12.28 15.20
C TYR A 326 -9.42 -11.91 16.36
N SER A 327 -8.21 -12.45 16.38
CA SER A 327 -7.24 -12.20 17.45
C SER A 327 -6.68 -10.78 17.47
N ARG A 328 -6.74 -10.05 16.35
CA ARG A 328 -6.32 -8.63 16.27
C ARG A 328 -7.47 -7.63 16.30
N GLY A 329 -8.72 -8.09 16.30
CA GLY A 329 -9.89 -7.20 16.20
C GLY A 329 -9.91 -6.38 14.90
N THR A 330 -9.44 -6.97 13.80
CA THR A 330 -9.33 -6.32 12.49
C THR A 330 -10.24 -6.96 11.46
N HIS A 331 -10.56 -6.23 10.40
CA HIS A 331 -11.44 -6.72 9.33
C HIS A 331 -10.73 -6.66 7.98
N ILE A 332 -10.76 -7.78 7.25
CA ILE A 332 -10.25 -7.88 5.89
C ILE A 332 -11.44 -8.01 4.94
N ILE A 333 -11.61 -7.00 4.09
CA ILE A 333 -12.73 -6.95 3.16
C ILE A 333 -12.55 -7.99 2.06
N CYS A 334 -13.58 -8.78 1.77
CA CYS A 334 -13.55 -9.86 0.79
C CYS A 334 -14.51 -9.56 -0.38
N GLY A 335 -13.97 -9.32 -1.56
CA GLY A 335 -14.74 -9.09 -2.79
C GLY A 335 -15.09 -10.38 -3.52
N THR A 336 -16.34 -10.54 -3.95
CA THR A 336 -16.81 -11.64 -4.79
C THR A 336 -16.20 -11.62 -6.19
N TYR A 337 -15.96 -12.73 -6.88
CA TYR A 337 -15.57 -12.65 -8.30
C TYR A 337 -16.67 -12.08 -9.18
N GLY A 338 -17.91 -12.54 -8.97
CA GLY A 338 -19.04 -12.01 -9.71
C GLY A 338 -20.19 -12.96 -9.87
N SER A 339 -21.28 -12.40 -10.35
CA SER A 339 -22.60 -13.03 -10.34
C SER A 339 -22.89 -13.80 -11.64
N ASN A 340 -21.94 -14.62 -12.12
CA ASN A 340 -22.07 -15.36 -13.38
C ASN A 340 -23.27 -16.33 -13.43
N THR A 341 -23.77 -16.78 -12.27
CA THR A 341 -25.05 -17.51 -12.16
C THR A 341 -26.25 -16.69 -12.61
N THR A 342 -26.29 -15.39 -12.25
CA THR A 342 -27.38 -14.50 -12.69
C THR A 342 -27.34 -14.27 -14.21
N LEU A 343 -26.19 -14.41 -14.85
CA LEU A 343 -26.04 -14.37 -16.31
C LEU A 343 -26.41 -15.71 -17.01
N GLY A 344 -26.66 -16.78 -16.26
CA GLY A 344 -26.83 -18.12 -16.80
C GLY A 344 -25.55 -18.76 -17.35
N VAL A 345 -24.38 -18.15 -17.13
CA VAL A 345 -23.07 -18.67 -17.59
C VAL A 345 -22.61 -19.84 -16.71
N ARG A 346 -22.94 -19.79 -15.42
CA ARG A 346 -22.63 -20.85 -14.44
C ARG A 346 -23.93 -21.35 -13.82
N SER A 347 -23.95 -22.62 -13.44
CA SER A 347 -25.12 -23.24 -12.81
C SER A 347 -25.09 -23.22 -11.29
N HIS A 348 -23.94 -22.92 -10.67
CA HIS A 348 -23.76 -22.91 -9.23
C HIS A 348 -23.01 -21.65 -8.76
N PRO A 349 -23.35 -21.05 -7.59
CA PRO A 349 -22.69 -19.84 -7.11
C PRO A 349 -21.18 -20.03 -6.88
N ILE A 350 -20.79 -21.17 -6.31
CA ILE A 350 -19.36 -21.53 -6.14
C ILE A 350 -18.62 -21.56 -7.49
N ASP A 351 -19.24 -22.09 -8.54
CA ASP A 351 -18.63 -22.13 -9.88
C ASP A 351 -18.43 -20.69 -10.44
N SER A 352 -19.24 -19.73 -9.99
CA SER A 352 -19.07 -18.32 -10.32
C SER A 352 -17.93 -17.68 -9.55
N GLU A 353 -17.82 -17.93 -8.24
CA GLU A 353 -16.70 -17.42 -7.43
C GLU A 353 -15.35 -17.98 -7.88
N VAL A 354 -15.32 -19.26 -8.25
CA VAL A 354 -14.11 -19.94 -8.72
C VAL A 354 -13.78 -19.59 -10.18
N ASP A 355 -14.76 -19.11 -10.94
CA ASP A 355 -14.71 -18.94 -12.40
C ASP A 355 -14.36 -20.25 -13.16
N ALA A 356 -14.88 -21.37 -12.67
CA ALA A 356 -14.72 -22.67 -13.32
C ALA A 356 -15.91 -23.58 -13.00
N THR A 357 -16.19 -24.53 -13.89
CA THR A 357 -17.20 -25.56 -13.62
C THR A 357 -16.59 -26.63 -12.73
N LEU A 358 -17.16 -26.83 -11.54
CA LEU A 358 -16.66 -27.78 -10.56
C LEU A 358 -17.48 -29.06 -10.52
N ASN A 359 -16.84 -30.18 -10.15
CA ASN A 359 -17.57 -31.40 -9.82
C ASN A 359 -18.20 -31.32 -8.41
N PRO A 360 -19.12 -32.22 -8.03
CA PRO A 360 -19.80 -32.15 -6.73
C PRO A 360 -18.86 -32.20 -5.52
N ALA A 361 -17.77 -32.98 -5.58
CA ALA A 361 -16.81 -33.07 -4.48
C ALA A 361 -16.02 -31.75 -4.30
N GLN A 362 -15.62 -31.12 -5.40
CA GLN A 362 -14.97 -29.81 -5.39
C GLN A 362 -15.91 -28.72 -4.86
N ARG A 363 -17.18 -28.72 -5.29
CA ARG A 363 -18.19 -27.79 -4.75
C ARG A 363 -18.35 -27.95 -3.24
N ALA A 364 -18.33 -29.18 -2.72
CA ALA A 364 -18.39 -29.41 -1.28
C ALA A 364 -17.22 -28.76 -0.51
N ILE A 365 -16.01 -28.75 -1.07
CA ILE A 365 -14.86 -28.06 -0.46
C ILE A 365 -15.03 -26.53 -0.57
N GLY A 366 -15.44 -26.04 -1.74
CA GLY A 366 -15.74 -24.61 -1.91
C GLY A 366 -16.81 -24.09 -0.95
N GLU A 367 -17.82 -24.91 -0.65
CA GLU A 367 -18.86 -24.57 0.33
C GLU A 367 -18.30 -24.45 1.74
N GLN A 368 -17.28 -25.25 2.11
CA GLN A 368 -16.60 -25.11 3.40
C GLN A 368 -15.87 -23.76 3.51
N VAL A 369 -15.27 -23.28 2.42
CA VAL A 369 -14.65 -21.93 2.37
C VAL A 369 -15.72 -20.85 2.56
N LEU A 370 -16.86 -20.96 1.86
CA LEU A 370 -17.98 -20.04 2.06
C LEU A 370 -18.53 -20.06 3.49
N GLN A 371 -18.61 -21.24 4.12
CA GLN A 371 -19.05 -21.37 5.52
C GLN A 371 -18.12 -20.63 6.48
N ILE A 372 -16.79 -20.70 6.28
CA ILE A 372 -15.81 -19.94 7.06
C ILE A 372 -16.04 -18.44 6.91
N LEU A 373 -16.22 -17.95 5.68
CA LEU A 373 -16.48 -16.54 5.40
C LEU A 373 -17.79 -16.06 6.01
N ARG A 374 -18.89 -16.80 5.84
CA ARG A 374 -20.20 -16.48 6.43
C ARG A 374 -20.15 -16.42 7.95
N ALA A 375 -19.48 -17.39 8.59
CA ALA A 375 -19.32 -17.42 10.04
C ALA A 375 -18.50 -16.23 10.58
N ASN A 376 -17.67 -15.61 9.73
CA ASN A 376 -16.80 -14.50 10.09
C ASN A 376 -17.17 -13.16 9.43
N HIS A 377 -18.30 -13.09 8.72
CA HIS A 377 -18.75 -11.89 8.00
C HIS A 377 -18.87 -10.65 8.91
N HIS A 378 -19.30 -10.85 10.16
CA HIS A 378 -19.38 -9.77 11.15
C HIS A 378 -18.20 -9.71 12.12
N ARG A 379 -17.25 -10.66 12.05
CA ARG A 379 -16.15 -10.81 13.02
C ARG A 379 -14.78 -10.42 12.48
N GLY A 380 -14.57 -10.50 11.17
CA GLY A 380 -13.25 -10.22 10.59
C GLY A 380 -13.14 -10.40 9.08
N LEU A 381 -14.06 -11.12 8.42
CA LEU A 381 -14.02 -11.39 6.98
C LEU A 381 -15.32 -10.94 6.27
N PRO A 382 -15.69 -9.65 6.36
CA PRO A 382 -16.89 -9.15 5.70
C PRO A 382 -16.81 -9.29 4.18
N VAL A 383 -17.88 -9.79 3.57
CA VAL A 383 -17.99 -9.98 2.12
C VAL A 383 -18.83 -8.87 1.48
N GLY A 384 -18.39 -8.39 0.32
CA GLY A 384 -19.06 -7.38 -0.48
C GLY A 384 -19.04 -7.68 -1.98
N ILE A 385 -19.82 -6.92 -2.73
CA ILE A 385 -19.92 -7.05 -4.18
C ILE A 385 -18.57 -6.62 -4.81
N HIS A 386 -17.99 -7.45 -5.68
CA HIS A 386 -16.85 -7.09 -6.54
C HIS A 386 -17.04 -7.65 -7.96
N ASP A 387 -18.19 -7.37 -8.56
CA ASP A 387 -18.70 -8.16 -9.68
C ASP A 387 -17.98 -7.89 -11.03
N HIS A 388 -17.26 -8.90 -11.57
CA HIS A 388 -16.68 -8.92 -12.93
C HIS A 388 -17.68 -9.34 -14.02
N ALA A 389 -18.90 -9.72 -13.64
CA ALA A 389 -19.93 -10.18 -14.55
C ALA A 389 -20.89 -9.04 -14.98
N VAL A 390 -20.49 -7.78 -14.76
CA VAL A 390 -21.29 -6.60 -15.11
C VAL A 390 -20.89 -6.14 -16.52
N PHE A 391 -21.60 -6.67 -17.54
CA PHE A 391 -21.21 -6.61 -18.95
C PHE A 391 -19.85 -7.25 -19.23
N ALA A 392 -19.39 -7.28 -20.48
CA ALA A 392 -18.11 -7.87 -20.87
C ALA A 392 -16.87 -7.08 -20.36
N GLY A 393 -16.94 -6.49 -19.16
CA GLY A 393 -15.96 -5.56 -18.59
C GLY A 393 -15.90 -5.60 -17.06
N ALA A 394 -14.95 -4.85 -16.49
CA ALA A 394 -14.61 -4.85 -15.07
C ALA A 394 -15.33 -3.72 -14.31
N GLY A 395 -16.39 -4.08 -13.57
CA GLY A 395 -17.06 -3.19 -12.61
C GLY A 395 -18.19 -2.33 -13.17
N TRP A 396 -18.61 -1.32 -12.40
CA TRP A 396 -19.85 -0.59 -12.68
C TRP A 396 -19.70 0.59 -13.64
N GLY A 397 -18.48 1.03 -13.96
CA GLY A 397 -18.23 2.09 -14.94
C GLY A 397 -17.98 1.62 -16.37
N ASP A 398 -17.64 0.35 -16.60
CA ASP A 398 -17.56 -0.24 -17.97
C ASP A 398 -18.93 -0.31 -18.67
N ASN A 399 -19.99 -0.04 -17.91
CA ASN A 399 -21.38 0.05 -18.33
C ASN A 399 -21.70 1.14 -19.37
N ALA A 400 -20.73 2.00 -19.71
CA ALA A 400 -20.91 3.03 -20.72
C ALA A 400 -20.62 2.56 -22.16
N ILE A 401 -19.93 1.42 -22.34
CA ILE A 401 -19.44 0.96 -23.65
C ILE A 401 -19.84 -0.49 -23.96
N GLY A 402 -20.28 -1.25 -22.96
CA GLY A 402 -20.69 -2.65 -23.13
C GLY A 402 -21.88 -2.84 -24.07
N THR A 403 -21.74 -3.74 -25.05
CA THR A 403 -22.83 -4.20 -25.93
C THR A 403 -23.63 -5.38 -25.36
N GLY A 404 -23.27 -5.84 -24.15
CA GLY A 404 -23.87 -7.01 -23.51
C GLY A 404 -25.31 -6.82 -23.02
N THR A 405 -25.89 -7.90 -22.51
CA THR A 405 -27.23 -7.94 -21.92
C THR A 405 -27.11 -7.95 -20.39
N ILE A 406 -27.87 -7.10 -19.68
CA ILE A 406 -28.03 -7.24 -18.22
C ILE A 406 -29.12 -8.26 -17.98
N TYR A 407 -28.70 -9.38 -17.38
CA TYR A 407 -29.63 -10.36 -16.88
C TYR A 407 -30.23 -9.88 -15.57
N ARG A 408 -31.51 -9.57 -15.57
CA ARG A 408 -32.19 -9.00 -14.41
C ARG A 408 -32.58 -10.12 -13.43
N HIS A 409 -32.35 -9.86 -12.15
CA HIS A 409 -32.88 -10.65 -11.06
C HIS A 409 -34.42 -10.63 -11.06
N THR A 410 -35.04 -11.59 -10.38
CA THR A 410 -36.49 -11.65 -10.20
C THR A 410 -36.94 -10.59 -9.20
N ALA A 411 -38.04 -9.89 -9.50
CA ALA A 411 -38.60 -8.90 -8.61
C ALA A 411 -39.07 -9.54 -7.30
N THR A 412 -38.70 -8.92 -6.18
CA THR A 412 -39.17 -9.27 -4.84
C THR A 412 -39.49 -8.00 -4.07
N GLU A 413 -40.01 -8.13 -2.84
CA GLU A 413 -40.16 -6.98 -1.95
C GLU A 413 -38.83 -6.26 -1.66
N ARG A 414 -37.71 -7.01 -1.65
CA ARG A 414 -36.35 -6.47 -1.42
C ARG A 414 -35.74 -5.87 -2.69
N TRP A 415 -36.01 -6.46 -3.85
CA TRP A 415 -35.49 -6.02 -5.15
C TRP A 415 -36.64 -5.72 -6.09
N THR A 416 -37.20 -4.53 -5.91
CA THR A 416 -38.46 -4.13 -6.56
C THR A 416 -38.30 -3.85 -8.06
N ARG A 417 -37.06 -3.72 -8.57
CA ARG A 417 -36.79 -3.39 -9.97
C ARG A 417 -36.40 -4.61 -10.81
N GLY A 418 -36.52 -5.82 -10.28
CA GLY A 418 -36.34 -7.07 -11.03
C GLY A 418 -37.44 -7.34 -12.07
N LYS A 419 -37.33 -8.45 -12.82
CA LYS A 419 -38.39 -8.90 -13.73
C LYS A 419 -39.63 -9.38 -12.96
N PRO A 420 -40.85 -9.19 -13.47
CA PRO A 420 -41.19 -8.63 -14.79
C PRO A 420 -41.48 -7.11 -14.77
N ASN A 421 -41.08 -6.39 -13.71
CA ASN A 421 -41.49 -5.00 -13.54
C ASN A 421 -40.89 -4.11 -14.63
N ASP A 422 -41.75 -3.43 -15.39
CA ASP A 422 -41.29 -2.43 -16.34
C ASP A 422 -41.09 -1.10 -15.62
N VAL A 423 -39.85 -0.60 -15.63
CA VAL A 423 -39.46 0.63 -14.93
C VAL A 423 -38.81 1.58 -15.91
N ARG A 424 -38.78 2.87 -15.57
CA ARG A 424 -38.08 3.84 -16.41
C ARG A 424 -36.60 3.48 -16.48
N ARG A 425 -36.03 3.44 -17.68
CA ARG A 425 -34.60 3.21 -17.92
C ARG A 425 -33.77 4.40 -17.44
N ARG A 426 -34.25 5.62 -17.69
CA ARG A 426 -33.62 6.87 -17.25
C ARG A 426 -34.51 7.60 -16.26
N ALA A 427 -33.89 8.15 -15.22
CA ALA A 427 -34.40 9.37 -14.63
C ALA A 427 -33.94 10.53 -15.53
N GLY A 428 -34.80 11.51 -15.75
CA GLY A 428 -34.42 12.82 -16.23
C GLY A 428 -33.49 13.55 -15.24
N ARG A 429 -33.51 14.89 -15.23
CA ARG A 429 -32.67 15.67 -14.31
C ARG A 429 -33.27 15.58 -12.91
N LEU A 430 -32.66 14.75 -12.05
CA LEU A 430 -33.00 14.69 -10.63
C LEU A 430 -32.57 15.99 -9.93
N VAL A 431 -33.54 16.67 -9.33
CA VAL A 431 -33.32 17.84 -8.48
C VAL A 431 -34.08 17.60 -7.18
N ARG A 432 -33.49 17.87 -6.03
CA ARG A 432 -34.24 17.78 -4.76
C ARG A 432 -35.46 18.70 -4.85
N LYS A 433 -36.62 18.19 -4.43
CA LYS A 433 -37.89 18.92 -4.51
C LYS A 433 -37.82 20.26 -3.78
N ASP A 434 -37.16 20.28 -2.62
CA ASP A 434 -36.98 21.48 -1.79
C ASP A 434 -35.94 22.49 -2.33
N ALA A 435 -35.04 22.04 -3.21
CA ALA A 435 -34.06 22.90 -3.86
C ALA A 435 -34.53 23.43 -5.23
N TYR A 436 -35.67 22.94 -5.74
CA TYR A 436 -36.21 23.37 -7.02
C TYR A 436 -37.04 24.65 -6.84
N THR A 437 -36.67 25.71 -7.55
CA THR A 437 -37.40 26.97 -7.52
C THR A 437 -38.28 27.09 -8.77
N GLY A 438 -39.60 27.13 -8.57
CA GLY A 438 -40.60 27.27 -9.63
C GLY A 438 -41.50 26.04 -9.83
N THR A 439 -42.39 26.11 -10.82
CA THR A 439 -43.28 25.01 -11.18
C THR A 439 -42.51 23.98 -12.00
N PRO A 440 -42.47 22.70 -11.60
CA PRO A 440 -41.77 21.67 -12.37
C PRO A 440 -42.39 21.49 -13.77
N PRO A 441 -41.60 21.16 -14.81
CA PRO A 441 -42.11 20.94 -16.15
C PRO A 441 -43.18 19.84 -16.20
N ALA A 442 -44.07 19.91 -17.20
CA ALA A 442 -45.06 18.86 -17.43
C ALA A 442 -44.38 17.49 -17.65
N GLY A 443 -44.88 16.46 -16.97
CA GLY A 443 -44.28 15.11 -16.99
C GLY A 443 -43.23 14.85 -15.90
N THR A 444 -42.91 15.84 -15.05
CA THR A 444 -42.10 15.60 -13.85
C THR A 444 -42.78 14.65 -12.88
N LEU A 445 -42.02 13.65 -12.41
CA LEU A 445 -42.45 12.76 -11.34
C LEU A 445 -41.78 13.13 -10.03
N GLU A 446 -42.43 12.78 -8.93
CA GLU A 446 -41.83 12.76 -7.61
C GLU A 446 -41.27 11.37 -7.34
N VAL A 447 -40.00 11.31 -6.98
CA VAL A 447 -39.29 10.07 -6.66
C VAL A 447 -38.68 10.24 -5.27
N ASP A 448 -39.06 9.37 -4.35
CA ASP A 448 -38.45 9.33 -3.02
C ASP A 448 -37.15 8.53 -3.05
N ILE A 449 -36.07 9.16 -2.60
CA ILE A 449 -34.74 8.56 -2.47
C ILE A 449 -34.25 8.91 -1.06
N ASP A 450 -34.04 7.90 -0.21
CA ASP A 450 -33.52 8.08 1.16
C ASP A 450 -34.37 9.05 2.03
N GLY A 451 -35.70 8.87 2.00
CA GLY A 451 -36.64 9.71 2.73
C GLY A 451 -36.71 11.17 2.26
N GLN A 452 -36.07 11.49 1.14
CA GLN A 452 -36.10 12.80 0.50
C GLN A 452 -36.79 12.70 -0.86
N THR A 453 -37.71 13.61 -1.15
CA THR A 453 -38.40 13.65 -2.44
C THR A 453 -37.58 14.45 -3.45
N TYR A 454 -37.37 13.87 -4.63
CA TYR A 454 -36.73 14.50 -5.78
C TYR A 454 -37.75 14.71 -6.89
N TYR A 455 -37.61 15.80 -7.63
CA TYR A 455 -38.21 15.95 -8.94
C TYR A 455 -37.36 15.24 -9.98
N ASP A 456 -37.97 14.27 -10.67
CA ASP A 456 -37.45 13.67 -11.89
C ASP A 456 -37.93 14.47 -13.10
N ILE A 457 -37.11 15.44 -13.54
CA ILE A 457 -37.50 16.39 -14.59
C ILE A 457 -37.20 15.80 -15.98
N PRO A 458 -38.21 15.64 -16.86
CA PRO A 458 -38.01 15.09 -18.20
C PRO A 458 -36.98 15.90 -18.99
N THR A 459 -36.10 15.20 -19.72
CA THR A 459 -35.07 15.85 -20.55
C THR A 459 -35.55 16.17 -21.97
N GLY A 460 -36.84 15.93 -22.27
CA GLY A 460 -37.43 16.07 -23.61
C GLY A 460 -37.15 14.89 -24.55
N ALA A 461 -36.42 13.87 -24.10
CA ALA A 461 -36.31 12.59 -24.80
C ALA A 461 -37.55 11.71 -24.53
N PRO A 462 -37.95 10.83 -25.47
CA PRO A 462 -39.00 9.84 -25.23
C PRO A 462 -38.70 9.01 -23.98
N GLU A 463 -39.72 8.68 -23.18
CA GLU A 463 -39.55 7.81 -22.02
C GLU A 463 -39.03 6.44 -22.47
N GLU A 464 -37.78 6.15 -22.14
CA GLU A 464 -37.19 4.83 -22.34
C GLU A 464 -37.57 3.96 -21.15
N MET A 465 -38.37 2.93 -21.39
CA MET A 465 -38.73 1.92 -20.40
C MET A 465 -37.74 0.74 -20.48
N THR A 466 -37.57 0.01 -19.39
CA THR A 466 -36.67 -1.15 -19.32
C THR A 466 -37.25 -2.40 -19.99
N GLY A 467 -38.57 -2.45 -20.18
CA GLY A 467 -39.32 -3.66 -20.52
C GLY A 467 -39.46 -4.61 -19.33
N ALA A 468 -40.20 -5.71 -19.53
CA ALA A 468 -40.38 -6.78 -18.53
C ALA A 468 -39.27 -7.86 -18.55
N GLY A 469 -38.36 -7.79 -19.53
CA GLY A 469 -37.29 -8.75 -19.78
C GLY A 469 -35.90 -8.24 -19.41
N ASP A 470 -34.87 -8.93 -19.87
CA ASP A 470 -33.46 -8.52 -19.73
C ASP A 470 -33.18 -7.23 -20.50
N LEU A 471 -32.17 -6.47 -20.04
CA LEU A 471 -31.84 -5.18 -20.64
C LEU A 471 -30.81 -5.35 -21.75
N ALA A 472 -31.19 -5.09 -22.99
CA ALA A 472 -30.27 -5.02 -24.12
C ALA A 472 -29.60 -3.63 -24.23
N SER A 473 -28.39 -3.62 -24.78
CA SER A 473 -27.58 -2.42 -25.05
C SER A 473 -28.27 -1.41 -26.00
N PRO A 474 -27.91 -0.10 -25.98
CA PRO A 474 -26.81 0.55 -25.24
C PRO A 474 -27.22 1.17 -23.88
N HIS A 475 -26.27 1.22 -22.95
CA HIS A 475 -26.47 1.72 -21.58
C HIS A 475 -25.75 3.05 -21.35
N ARG A 476 -26.27 3.93 -20.48
CA ARG A 476 -25.65 5.22 -20.18
C ARG A 476 -25.31 5.37 -18.69
N HIS A 477 -24.18 6.04 -18.41
CA HIS A 477 -23.61 6.22 -17.07
C HIS A 477 -24.47 7.06 -16.10
N ARG A 478 -25.55 7.70 -16.54
CA ARG A 478 -26.44 8.57 -15.73
C ARG A 478 -27.74 7.88 -15.31
N ASP A 479 -27.96 6.66 -15.79
CA ASP A 479 -29.25 5.97 -15.66
C ASP A 479 -29.38 5.41 -14.23
N TYR A 480 -30.10 6.12 -13.34
CA TYR A 480 -30.26 5.73 -11.93
C TYR A 480 -31.00 4.38 -11.76
N HIS A 481 -32.11 4.17 -12.47
CA HIS A 481 -32.85 2.89 -12.37
C HIS A 481 -32.06 1.72 -12.95
N LEU A 482 -31.29 1.94 -14.02
CA LEU A 482 -30.34 0.96 -14.52
C LEU A 482 -29.29 0.60 -13.45
N ALA A 483 -28.68 1.61 -12.84
CA ALA A 483 -27.70 1.41 -11.78
C ALA A 483 -28.29 0.63 -10.60
N LYS A 484 -29.53 0.94 -10.21
CA LYS A 484 -30.26 0.21 -9.18
C LYS A 484 -30.50 -1.25 -9.57
N ILE A 485 -30.90 -1.56 -10.81
CA ILE A 485 -31.07 -2.94 -11.27
C ILE A 485 -29.75 -3.73 -11.18
N VAL A 486 -28.63 -3.11 -11.56
CA VAL A 486 -27.29 -3.73 -11.49
C VAL A 486 -26.88 -3.97 -10.03
N ILE A 487 -27.06 -2.98 -9.16
CA ILE A 487 -26.77 -3.11 -7.73
C ILE A 487 -27.65 -4.18 -7.08
N GLU A 488 -28.96 -4.17 -7.32
CA GLU A 488 -29.91 -5.16 -6.79
C GLU A 488 -29.59 -6.57 -7.27
N ARG A 489 -29.10 -6.74 -8.51
CA ARG A 489 -28.61 -8.02 -9.03
C ARG A 489 -27.39 -8.51 -8.23
N GLY A 490 -26.40 -7.64 -7.99
CA GLY A 490 -25.24 -7.99 -7.18
C GLY A 490 -25.63 -8.30 -5.73
N GLU A 491 -26.57 -7.53 -5.16
CA GLU A 491 -27.13 -7.81 -3.83
C GLU A 491 -27.81 -9.18 -3.77
N GLU A 492 -28.63 -9.52 -4.76
CA GLU A 492 -29.32 -10.82 -4.84
C GLU A 492 -28.32 -11.97 -4.87
N TYR A 493 -27.26 -11.82 -5.67
CA TYR A 493 -26.20 -12.82 -5.74
C TYR A 493 -25.52 -13.02 -4.39
N VAL A 494 -25.08 -11.96 -3.73
CA VAL A 494 -24.37 -12.06 -2.45
C VAL A 494 -25.29 -12.58 -1.34
N VAL A 495 -26.54 -12.12 -1.30
CA VAL A 495 -27.46 -12.43 -0.20
C VAL A 495 -28.14 -13.79 -0.39
N ASN A 496 -28.78 -14.03 -1.52
CA ASN A 496 -29.56 -15.26 -1.72
C ASN A 496 -28.69 -16.42 -2.18
N GLN A 497 -27.79 -16.17 -3.13
CA GLN A 497 -27.06 -17.26 -3.76
C GLN A 497 -25.81 -17.65 -2.96
N LEU A 498 -25.06 -16.66 -2.50
CA LEU A 498 -23.91 -16.87 -1.64
C LEU A 498 -24.26 -16.91 -0.15
N GLY A 499 -25.49 -16.56 0.27
CA GLY A 499 -25.95 -16.78 1.64
C GLY A 499 -25.34 -15.83 2.69
N PHE A 500 -24.84 -14.66 2.30
CA PHE A 500 -24.40 -13.63 3.24
C PHE A 500 -25.58 -12.79 3.72
N PRO A 501 -25.55 -12.23 4.95
CA PRO A 501 -26.69 -11.49 5.51
C PRO A 501 -26.94 -10.14 4.79
N ASP A 502 -25.90 -9.59 4.18
CA ASP A 502 -25.92 -8.36 3.38
C ASP A 502 -24.83 -8.38 2.30
N ALA A 503 -24.90 -7.43 1.37
CA ALA A 503 -23.96 -7.33 0.25
C ALA A 503 -22.90 -6.21 0.44
N TRP A 504 -22.87 -5.59 1.62
CA TRP A 504 -22.22 -4.30 1.86
C TRP A 504 -21.20 -4.38 3.00
N CYS A 505 -20.47 -5.51 3.07
CA CYS A 505 -19.43 -5.75 4.06
C CYS A 505 -19.93 -5.57 5.51
N GLY A 506 -21.17 -5.98 5.80
CA GLY A 506 -21.70 -5.96 7.15
C GLY A 506 -21.86 -4.54 7.71
N GLN A 507 -21.28 -4.36 8.89
CA GLN A 507 -21.35 -3.11 9.65
C GLN A 507 -20.65 -1.92 8.95
N HIS A 508 -19.74 -2.19 8.01
CA HIS A 508 -18.98 -1.15 7.35
C HIS A 508 -19.82 -0.36 6.35
N ARG A 509 -20.90 -0.96 5.82
CA ARG A 509 -21.68 -0.40 4.71
C ARG A 509 -20.77 0.02 3.56
N TYR A 510 -19.87 -0.86 3.18
CA TYR A 510 -18.80 -0.62 2.21
C TYR A 510 -18.82 -1.68 1.12
N THR A 511 -18.30 -1.35 -0.06
CA THR A 511 -18.01 -2.33 -1.11
C THR A 511 -16.79 -1.90 -1.90
N ASN A 512 -16.08 -2.85 -2.49
CA ASN A 512 -15.15 -2.51 -3.57
C ASN A 512 -15.81 -2.85 -4.91
N THR A 513 -15.14 -2.62 -6.03
CA THR A 513 -15.68 -2.95 -7.35
C THR A 513 -14.57 -3.43 -8.26
N ALA A 514 -14.90 -4.39 -9.12
CA ALA A 514 -14.06 -4.78 -10.23
C ALA A 514 -13.60 -3.55 -11.03
N GLY A 515 -12.35 -3.56 -11.49
CA GLY A 515 -11.76 -2.43 -12.22
C GLY A 515 -11.73 -1.12 -11.44
N ASN A 516 -11.94 -1.14 -10.11
CA ASN A 516 -12.02 0.03 -9.24
C ASN A 516 -13.01 1.11 -9.73
N SER A 517 -14.08 0.65 -10.40
CA SER A 517 -14.98 1.48 -11.15
C SER A 517 -16.35 1.58 -10.47
N SER A 518 -16.57 2.64 -9.70
CA SER A 518 -17.80 2.87 -8.93
C SER A 518 -19.00 3.35 -9.77
N GLY A 519 -18.83 3.52 -11.09
CA GLY A 519 -19.85 4.07 -11.97
C GLY A 519 -20.08 5.59 -11.81
N GLY A 520 -21.09 6.11 -12.51
CA GLY A 520 -21.45 7.54 -12.50
C GLY A 520 -22.49 7.94 -11.45
N MET A 521 -23.03 9.16 -11.54
CA MET A 521 -23.99 9.73 -10.59
C MET A 521 -25.19 8.83 -10.26
N GLY A 522 -25.72 8.08 -11.24
CA GLY A 522 -26.82 7.14 -11.00
C GLY A 522 -26.46 6.03 -10.01
N TYR A 523 -25.22 5.52 -10.07
CA TYR A 523 -24.69 4.52 -9.14
C TYR A 523 -24.51 5.10 -7.75
N CYS A 524 -23.94 6.31 -7.63
CA CYS A 524 -23.77 6.96 -6.33
C CYS A 524 -25.10 7.17 -5.60
N LEU A 525 -26.15 7.57 -6.32
CA LEU A 525 -27.50 7.73 -5.75
C LEU A 525 -28.12 6.39 -5.34
N ALA A 526 -27.99 5.35 -6.17
CA ALA A 526 -28.50 4.02 -5.85
C ALA A 526 -27.77 3.40 -4.65
N LEU A 527 -26.45 3.57 -4.55
CA LEU A 527 -25.65 3.12 -3.40
C LEU A 527 -26.07 3.82 -2.11
N LYS A 528 -26.25 5.14 -2.18
CA LYS A 528 -26.75 5.91 -1.03
C LYS A 528 -28.11 5.41 -0.57
N GLU A 529 -29.04 5.20 -1.48
CA GLU A 529 -30.38 4.69 -1.16
C GLU A 529 -30.32 3.30 -0.49
N LYS A 530 -29.36 2.46 -0.88
CA LYS A 530 -29.10 1.16 -0.25
C LYS A 530 -28.35 1.26 1.09
N GLY A 531 -28.05 2.48 1.54
CA GLY A 531 -27.36 2.73 2.80
C GLY A 531 -25.86 2.42 2.75
N VAL A 532 -25.25 2.39 1.55
CA VAL A 532 -23.81 2.25 1.39
C VAL A 532 -23.13 3.57 1.78
N ARG A 533 -22.17 3.47 2.69
CA ARG A 533 -21.35 4.57 3.20
C ARG A 533 -20.15 4.85 2.31
N GLY A 534 -19.52 3.82 1.74
CA GLY A 534 -18.34 4.02 0.90
C GLY A 534 -18.10 2.95 -0.16
N ILE A 535 -17.32 3.32 -1.17
CA ILE A 535 -16.96 2.46 -2.28
C ILE A 535 -15.53 2.72 -2.76
N ARG A 536 -14.75 1.67 -2.99
CA ARG A 536 -13.39 1.78 -3.56
C ARG A 536 -13.43 2.41 -4.96
N HIS A 537 -12.57 3.39 -5.22
CA HIS A 537 -12.56 4.13 -6.49
C HIS A 537 -11.13 4.42 -6.99
N GLU A 538 -10.91 4.40 -8.31
CA GLU A 538 -9.62 4.76 -8.93
C GLU A 538 -9.65 6.12 -9.66
N ASP A 539 -8.58 6.91 -9.54
CA ASP A 539 -8.47 8.30 -10.04
C ASP A 539 -7.94 8.42 -11.49
N SER A 540 -8.03 7.38 -12.32
CA SER A 540 -7.31 7.36 -13.60
C SER A 540 -8.05 8.11 -14.73
N PRO A 541 -7.51 9.25 -15.21
CA PRO A 541 -8.13 10.02 -16.28
C PRO A 541 -7.96 9.38 -17.67
N THR A 542 -7.15 8.32 -17.81
CA THR A 542 -6.89 7.66 -19.10
C THR A 542 -8.07 6.81 -19.59
N VAL A 543 -9.09 6.58 -18.76
CA VAL A 543 -10.40 6.04 -19.16
C VAL A 543 -11.41 7.17 -19.50
N GLY A 544 -10.90 8.36 -19.83
CA GLY A 544 -11.36 9.25 -20.91
C GLY A 544 -12.74 9.92 -20.86
N ALA A 545 -13.80 9.32 -20.31
CA ALA A 545 -15.15 9.91 -20.35
C ALA A 545 -16.10 9.48 -19.22
N PHE A 546 -15.71 8.58 -18.32
CA PHE A 546 -16.68 7.79 -17.55
C PHE A 546 -16.52 7.82 -16.03
N GLN A 547 -15.36 8.22 -15.52
CA GLN A 547 -15.17 8.57 -14.12
C GLN A 547 -15.49 10.05 -13.98
N GLN A 548 -16.60 10.36 -13.30
CA GLN A 548 -16.87 11.75 -12.96
C GLN A 548 -15.75 12.25 -12.03
N ARG A 549 -15.36 13.53 -12.11
CA ARG A 549 -14.28 14.10 -11.28
C ARG A 549 -14.56 13.83 -9.81
N VAL A 550 -13.76 12.95 -9.19
CA VAL A 550 -13.84 12.70 -7.75
C VAL A 550 -13.49 14.01 -7.03
N PRO A 551 -14.34 14.50 -6.12
CA PRO A 551 -13.99 15.65 -5.30
C PRO A 551 -12.68 15.40 -4.54
N ILE A 552 -11.84 16.43 -4.37
CA ILE A 552 -10.60 16.32 -3.57
C ILE A 552 -10.89 15.85 -2.14
N SER A 553 -12.07 16.18 -1.60
CA SER A 553 -12.55 15.71 -0.30
C SER A 553 -12.79 14.20 -0.24
N ARG A 554 -12.78 13.49 -1.38
CA ARG A 554 -13.13 12.06 -1.51
C ARG A 554 -14.55 11.73 -1.03
N MET A 555 -15.38 12.75 -0.84
CA MET A 555 -16.80 12.60 -0.50
C MET A 555 -17.66 13.08 -1.64
N TRP A 556 -18.60 12.25 -2.07
CA TRP A 556 -19.56 12.58 -3.11
C TRP A 556 -20.97 12.24 -2.65
N ASN A 557 -21.81 13.27 -2.44
CA ASN A 557 -23.23 13.11 -2.11
C ASN A 557 -23.50 12.26 -0.84
N GLY A 558 -22.51 12.16 0.05
CA GLY A 558 -22.56 11.34 1.27
C GLY A 558 -21.92 9.95 1.13
N VAL A 559 -21.42 9.58 -0.06
CA VAL A 559 -20.63 8.36 -0.28
C VAL A 559 -19.15 8.70 -0.22
N ILE A 560 -18.39 7.94 0.56
CA ILE A 560 -16.94 8.08 0.72
C ILE A 560 -16.23 7.23 -0.34
N LEU A 561 -15.19 7.78 -0.97
CA LEU A 561 -14.49 7.20 -2.10
C LEU A 561 -13.00 6.97 -1.77
N PRO A 562 -12.65 5.97 -0.93
CA PRO A 562 -11.26 5.61 -0.71
C PRO A 562 -10.57 5.26 -2.04
N LEU A 563 -9.34 5.74 -2.21
CA LEU A 563 -8.56 5.46 -3.42
C LEU A 563 -8.13 4.01 -3.47
N ALA A 564 -8.31 3.35 -4.61
CA ALA A 564 -7.79 2.01 -4.80
C ALA A 564 -6.26 2.01 -4.80
N ARG A 565 -5.64 1.12 -4.02
CA ARG A 565 -4.21 0.89 -4.06
C ARG A 565 -3.90 -0.60 -4.09
N ALA A 566 -3.62 -1.14 -5.28
CA ALA A 566 -3.12 -2.49 -5.35
C ALA A 566 -1.74 -2.57 -4.65
N ILE A 567 -1.55 -3.59 -3.83
CA ILE A 567 -0.26 -3.87 -3.17
C ILE A 567 0.38 -5.17 -3.65
N GLU A 568 -0.32 -5.91 -4.51
CA GLU A 568 0.25 -6.97 -5.34
C GLU A 568 0.89 -6.40 -6.62
N SER A 569 1.80 -7.12 -7.27
CA SER A 569 2.32 -6.75 -8.60
C SER A 569 1.45 -7.31 -9.72
N SER A 570 1.03 -6.45 -10.65
CA SER A 570 0.07 -6.72 -11.73
C SER A 570 0.58 -7.71 -12.79
N GLY A 571 -0.27 -8.66 -13.19
CA GLY A 571 -0.21 -9.41 -14.45
C GLY A 571 -0.63 -10.88 -14.27
N ALA A 572 -1.15 -11.49 -15.34
CA ALA A 572 -1.74 -12.83 -15.36
C ALA A 572 -0.91 -13.92 -14.62
N PRO A 573 -1.57 -14.95 -14.04
CA PRO A 573 -0.88 -16.03 -13.31
C PRO A 573 0.09 -16.74 -14.28
N THR A 574 1.19 -17.36 -13.84
CA THR A 574 1.33 -18.84 -13.90
C THR A 574 2.76 -19.33 -13.53
N GLY A 575 3.48 -18.77 -12.55
CA GLY A 575 4.93 -19.07 -12.41
C GLY A 575 5.50 -19.47 -11.07
N GLY A 576 4.94 -18.98 -9.96
CA GLY A 576 5.63 -19.03 -8.67
C GLY A 576 6.88 -18.13 -8.59
N LEU A 577 7.38 -17.78 -7.37
CA LEU A 577 8.44 -16.79 -7.09
C LEU A 577 9.47 -16.72 -8.23
N TYR A 578 10.11 -17.86 -8.50
CA TYR A 578 10.83 -18.20 -9.72
C TYR A 578 10.80 -19.73 -9.92
N HIS A 579 10.72 -20.21 -11.17
CA HIS A 579 10.71 -21.64 -11.49
C HIS A 579 12.14 -22.24 -11.45
N PRO A 580 12.38 -23.40 -10.78
CA PRO A 580 13.73 -23.97 -10.63
C PRO A 580 14.45 -24.36 -11.92
N SER A 581 13.73 -24.73 -12.99
CA SER A 581 14.32 -25.05 -14.30
C SER A 581 14.13 -23.95 -15.36
N LYS A 582 13.52 -22.81 -15.01
CA LYS A 582 13.27 -21.71 -15.95
C LYS A 582 13.64 -20.40 -15.29
N SER A 583 14.89 -20.01 -15.49
CA SER A 583 15.49 -18.76 -15.00
C SER A 583 14.75 -17.48 -15.43
N ASN A 584 13.83 -17.56 -16.40
CA ASN A 584 13.00 -16.46 -16.89
C ASN A 584 11.51 -16.54 -16.49
N TRP A 585 11.09 -17.53 -15.70
CA TRP A 585 9.70 -17.64 -15.22
C TRP A 585 9.62 -17.03 -13.82
N VAL A 586 9.10 -15.81 -13.75
CA VAL A 586 8.93 -15.03 -12.51
C VAL A 586 7.43 -15.00 -12.16
N ALA A 587 7.08 -15.18 -10.88
CA ALA A 587 5.69 -15.39 -10.42
C ALA A 587 4.69 -14.31 -10.81
N PHE A 588 5.20 -13.11 -11.03
CA PHE A 588 4.38 -11.91 -11.04
C PHE A 588 4.37 -11.33 -12.44
N GLY A 589 3.41 -11.83 -13.23
CA GLY A 589 2.71 -11.04 -14.23
C GLY A 589 3.57 -10.11 -15.08
N GLY A 590 4.32 -10.66 -16.04
CA GLY A 590 4.91 -9.85 -17.10
C GLY A 590 5.98 -8.84 -16.69
N THR A 591 6.58 -8.98 -15.51
CA THR A 591 7.67 -8.08 -15.11
C THR A 591 8.96 -8.82 -14.76
N ASN A 592 9.95 -8.68 -15.63
CA ASN A 592 11.38 -8.82 -15.30
C ASN A 592 11.83 -7.81 -14.20
N ASN A 593 10.91 -7.14 -13.51
CA ASN A 593 11.22 -5.97 -12.72
C ASN A 593 11.89 -6.36 -11.39
N PHE A 594 11.66 -7.58 -10.88
CA PHE A 594 12.35 -8.12 -9.70
C PHE A 594 13.63 -8.90 -10.06
N ASN A 595 13.75 -9.38 -11.32
CA ASN A 595 14.94 -10.02 -11.88
C ASN A 595 15.85 -8.97 -12.53
N ILE A 596 16.59 -8.28 -11.69
CA ILE A 596 17.09 -6.97 -12.02
C ILE A 596 18.48 -7.11 -12.65
N ASN A 597 18.61 -6.66 -13.90
CA ASN A 597 19.82 -6.93 -14.69
C ASN A 597 20.18 -8.44 -14.70
N SER A 598 19.16 -9.29 -14.63
CA SER A 598 19.30 -10.75 -14.56
C SER A 598 19.98 -11.30 -13.31
N ASP A 599 20.17 -10.50 -12.25
CA ASP A 599 20.96 -10.88 -11.07
C ASP A 599 20.46 -12.14 -10.33
N ILE A 600 19.14 -12.33 -10.30
CA ILE A 600 18.49 -13.52 -9.76
C ILE A 600 18.59 -14.66 -10.76
N SER A 601 18.20 -14.43 -12.02
CA SER A 601 18.14 -15.48 -13.04
C SER A 601 19.50 -16.09 -13.41
N THR A 602 20.58 -15.30 -13.41
CA THR A 602 21.93 -15.76 -13.77
C THR A 602 22.52 -16.71 -12.74
N ASN A 603 22.14 -16.56 -11.46
CA ASN A 603 22.64 -17.39 -10.36
C ASN A 603 21.59 -18.39 -9.86
N TRP A 604 20.42 -18.46 -10.50
CA TRP A 604 19.30 -19.27 -10.03
C TRP A 604 19.66 -20.76 -9.94
N ASP A 605 20.31 -21.29 -10.96
CA ASP A 605 20.64 -22.72 -11.04
C ASP A 605 21.82 -23.12 -10.13
N THR A 606 22.67 -22.16 -9.74
CA THR A 606 23.89 -22.42 -8.95
C THR A 606 23.77 -21.97 -7.49
N GLN A 607 22.85 -21.05 -7.19
CA GLN A 607 22.62 -20.45 -5.87
C GLN A 607 21.13 -20.32 -5.57
N TYR A 608 20.33 -21.32 -5.96
CA TYR A 608 18.87 -21.33 -5.88
C TYR A 608 18.32 -20.77 -4.56
N ALA A 609 18.75 -21.31 -3.41
CA ALA A 609 18.22 -20.90 -2.11
C ALA A 609 18.47 -19.42 -1.82
N ALA A 610 19.66 -18.92 -2.17
CA ALA A 610 19.99 -17.51 -2.04
C ALA A 610 19.14 -16.65 -2.98
N MET A 611 19.01 -17.02 -4.25
CA MET A 611 18.25 -16.24 -5.21
C MET A 611 16.75 -16.22 -4.87
N ALA A 612 16.20 -17.31 -4.33
CA ALA A 612 14.84 -17.37 -3.82
C ALA A 612 14.63 -16.44 -2.62
N TRP A 613 15.55 -16.40 -1.66
CA TRP A 613 15.51 -15.42 -0.56
C TRP A 613 15.58 -13.99 -1.06
N ARG A 614 16.44 -13.69 -2.03
CA ARG A 614 16.56 -12.34 -2.63
C ARG A 614 15.23 -11.91 -3.25
N ALA A 615 14.59 -12.80 -4.01
CA ALA A 615 13.28 -12.54 -4.61
C ALA A 615 12.20 -12.27 -3.56
N TYR A 616 12.07 -13.14 -2.55
CA TYR A 616 11.14 -12.99 -1.44
C TYR A 616 11.31 -11.63 -0.74
N GLN A 617 12.55 -11.26 -0.40
CA GLN A 617 12.84 -10.00 0.30
C GLN A 617 12.43 -8.75 -0.50
N ARG A 618 12.64 -8.73 -1.82
CA ARG A 618 12.24 -7.61 -2.69
C ARG A 618 10.72 -7.48 -2.80
N ILE A 619 10.02 -8.60 -2.92
CA ILE A 619 8.55 -8.62 -2.98
C ILE A 619 7.96 -8.15 -1.65
N MET A 620 8.41 -8.72 -0.52
CA MET A 620 7.91 -8.36 0.81
C MET A 620 8.18 -6.89 1.14
N THR A 621 9.37 -6.39 0.83
CA THR A 621 9.71 -4.97 1.06
C THR A 621 8.81 -4.04 0.22
N THR A 622 8.58 -4.40 -1.05
CA THR A 622 7.75 -3.59 -1.95
C THR A 622 6.29 -3.58 -1.49
N ALA A 623 5.74 -4.74 -1.15
CA ALA A 623 4.38 -4.88 -0.67
C ALA A 623 4.14 -4.14 0.66
N LEU A 624 5.04 -4.31 1.64
CA LEU A 624 4.92 -3.66 2.94
C LEU A 624 5.01 -2.13 2.81
N THR A 625 5.95 -1.63 2.02
CA THR A 625 6.10 -0.19 1.76
C THR A 625 4.87 0.37 1.04
N GLY A 626 4.33 -0.38 0.07
CA GLY A 626 3.10 -0.02 -0.63
C GLY A 626 1.89 0.06 0.29
N TRP A 627 1.76 -0.90 1.21
CA TRP A 627 0.68 -0.94 2.19
C TRP A 627 0.75 0.19 3.22
N LEU A 628 1.94 0.45 3.79
CA LEU A 628 2.12 1.59 4.69
C LEU A 628 1.83 2.91 3.97
N GLY A 629 2.28 3.03 2.72
CA GLY A 629 1.98 4.16 1.83
C GLY A 629 0.49 4.36 1.54
N ALA A 630 -0.27 3.27 1.37
CA ALA A 630 -1.71 3.32 1.23
C ALA A 630 -2.38 3.84 2.51
N SER A 631 -1.95 3.31 3.66
CA SER A 631 -2.52 3.64 4.96
C SER A 631 -2.39 5.11 5.32
N ILE A 632 -1.19 5.70 5.14
CA ILE A 632 -0.95 7.13 5.44
C ILE A 632 -1.67 8.10 4.50
N ARG A 633 -2.20 7.61 3.38
CA ARG A 633 -3.00 8.38 2.42
C ARG A 633 -4.50 8.11 2.53
N LEU A 634 -4.91 7.29 3.51
CA LEU A 634 -6.30 6.86 3.67
C LEU A 634 -6.85 6.17 2.41
N GLU A 635 -6.00 5.38 1.76
CA GLU A 635 -6.34 4.56 0.58
C GLU A 635 -6.85 3.17 1.00
N ALA A 636 -7.36 2.43 0.02
CA ALA A 636 -7.83 1.06 0.12
C ALA A 636 -6.79 0.08 -0.45
N PRO A 637 -5.88 -0.48 0.39
CA PRO A 637 -4.89 -1.45 -0.05
C PRO A 637 -5.54 -2.80 -0.37
N TYR A 638 -5.27 -3.34 -1.56
CA TYR A 638 -5.88 -4.62 -1.98
C TYR A 638 -4.95 -5.55 -2.77
N CYS A 639 -5.34 -6.82 -2.85
CA CYS A 639 -4.74 -7.84 -3.72
C CYS A 639 -5.77 -8.82 -4.30
N HIS A 640 -5.37 -9.64 -5.26
CA HIS A 640 -6.12 -10.81 -5.72
C HIS A 640 -5.49 -12.11 -5.15
N PRO A 641 -6.12 -12.79 -4.15
CA PRO A 641 -5.75 -14.13 -3.67
C PRO A 641 -5.42 -15.18 -4.74
N PRO A 642 -6.12 -15.25 -5.89
CA PRO A 642 -5.83 -16.22 -6.97
C PRO A 642 -4.36 -16.25 -7.43
N ASN A 643 -3.71 -15.10 -7.46
CA ASN A 643 -2.33 -14.99 -7.95
C ASN A 643 -1.30 -15.40 -6.89
N ILE A 644 -1.70 -15.45 -5.61
CA ILE A 644 -0.79 -15.42 -4.46
C ILE A 644 -0.90 -16.64 -3.55
N VAL A 645 -2.04 -17.36 -3.57
CA VAL A 645 -2.20 -18.66 -2.87
C VAL A 645 -2.09 -19.88 -3.80
N ALA A 646 -1.65 -19.70 -5.05
CA ALA A 646 -1.36 -20.80 -5.98
C ALA A 646 0.01 -21.48 -5.70
N MET A 647 0.86 -20.85 -4.89
CA MET A 647 2.23 -21.25 -4.54
C MET A 647 2.33 -22.02 -3.21
N LEU A 648 1.21 -22.54 -2.72
CA LEU A 648 1.18 -23.19 -1.42
C LEU A 648 1.68 -24.63 -1.51
N SER A 649 2.21 -25.13 -0.40
CA SER A 649 2.50 -26.55 -0.25
C SER A 649 1.18 -27.23 0.11
N PRO A 650 0.68 -28.21 -0.67
CA PRO A 650 -0.60 -28.85 -0.36
C PRO A 650 -0.65 -29.53 1.01
N THR A 651 0.49 -30.00 1.51
CA THR A 651 0.62 -30.66 2.80
C THR A 651 0.81 -29.68 3.95
N ASN A 652 1.25 -28.45 3.67
CA ASN A 652 1.37 -27.38 4.66
C ASN A 652 1.09 -26.00 4.03
N PRO A 653 -0.19 -25.65 3.79
CA PRO A 653 -0.55 -24.42 3.08
C PRO A 653 -0.19 -23.12 3.83
N ASN A 654 0.02 -23.22 5.14
CA ASN A 654 0.31 -22.09 6.03
C ASN A 654 1.77 -22.13 6.54
N ALA A 655 2.68 -22.83 5.86
CA ALA A 655 4.10 -22.78 6.18
C ALA A 655 4.65 -21.35 6.02
N ASP A 656 5.75 -21.06 6.71
CA ASP A 656 6.56 -19.89 6.41
C ASP A 656 7.30 -20.12 5.08
N PHE A 657 7.71 -19.03 4.42
CA PHE A 657 8.59 -19.11 3.25
C PHE A 657 9.91 -19.82 3.62
N ASP A 658 10.18 -20.91 2.93
CA ASP A 658 11.44 -21.63 2.97
C ASP A 658 11.71 -22.17 1.56
N PRO A 659 12.85 -21.81 0.93
CA PRO A 659 13.17 -22.32 -0.40
C PRO A 659 13.32 -23.86 -0.44
N ALA A 660 13.54 -24.53 0.69
CA ALA A 660 13.56 -25.99 0.77
C ALA A 660 12.15 -26.60 0.74
N ILE A 661 11.14 -25.90 1.27
CA ILE A 661 9.75 -26.34 1.19
C ILE A 661 9.26 -26.08 -0.21
N GLN A 662 8.82 -27.14 -0.89
CA GLN A 662 8.36 -27.03 -2.26
C GLN A 662 6.84 -26.79 -2.32
N SER A 663 6.45 -25.76 -3.06
CA SER A 663 5.16 -25.65 -3.73
C SER A 663 5.10 -26.57 -4.95
N TYR A 664 3.89 -26.96 -5.32
CA TYR A 664 3.62 -27.90 -6.41
C TYR A 664 3.12 -27.19 -7.68
N ILE A 665 3.64 -26.01 -8.06
CA ILE A 665 3.26 -25.44 -9.36
C ILE A 665 3.87 -26.26 -10.51
N GLY A 666 3.02 -27.04 -11.17
CA GLY A 666 3.33 -27.89 -12.33
C GLY A 666 2.57 -27.54 -13.62
N ILE A 667 2.93 -26.45 -14.31
CA ILE A 667 2.64 -26.30 -15.77
C ILE A 667 3.88 -25.86 -16.54
N ALA A 668 4.95 -26.60 -16.37
CA ALA A 668 6.09 -26.45 -17.27
C ALA A 668 6.74 -27.81 -17.46
N ASP A 669 7.35 -28.32 -16.39
CA ASP A 669 8.35 -29.39 -16.56
C ASP A 669 8.36 -30.39 -15.38
N GLY A 670 7.33 -30.42 -14.53
CA GLY A 670 7.27 -31.35 -13.38
C GLY A 670 8.25 -31.03 -12.24
N VAL A 671 8.75 -29.78 -12.17
CA VAL A 671 9.72 -29.35 -11.15
C VAL A 671 9.03 -28.51 -10.05
N PRO A 672 9.19 -28.85 -8.76
CA PRO A 672 8.57 -28.12 -7.66
C PRO A 672 9.16 -26.71 -7.48
N SER A 673 8.34 -25.67 -7.29
CA SER A 673 8.78 -24.27 -7.02
C SER A 673 8.81 -23.99 -5.51
N PRO A 674 9.48 -22.96 -4.94
CA PRO A 674 9.49 -22.79 -3.48
C PRO A 674 8.10 -22.44 -2.93
N HIS A 675 7.76 -22.88 -1.72
CA HIS A 675 6.52 -22.50 -1.02
C HIS A 675 6.49 -21.00 -0.79
N PHE A 676 5.37 -20.36 -1.12
CA PHE A 676 5.17 -18.95 -0.77
C PHE A 676 3.71 -18.60 -0.58
N ASN A 677 3.31 -18.36 0.66
CA ASN A 677 2.00 -17.79 1.00
C ASN A 677 2.12 -16.26 1.14
N TYR A 678 2.14 -15.54 0.01
CA TYR A 678 2.37 -14.09 0.03
C TYR A 678 1.42 -13.32 0.97
N LEU A 679 0.13 -13.70 1.03
CA LEU A 679 -0.81 -13.01 1.91
C LEU A 679 -0.50 -13.23 3.38
N ARG A 680 -0.26 -14.48 3.78
CA ARG A 680 0.10 -14.81 5.16
C ARG A 680 1.39 -14.11 5.55
N GLU A 681 2.42 -14.20 4.71
CA GLU A 681 3.71 -13.55 4.92
C GLU A 681 3.56 -12.03 5.08
N LEU A 682 2.75 -11.40 4.23
CA LEU A 682 2.50 -9.97 4.30
C LEU A 682 1.75 -9.58 5.56
N MET A 683 0.72 -10.33 5.94
CA MET A 683 -0.04 -10.09 7.17
C MET A 683 0.84 -10.20 8.42
N LEU A 684 1.75 -11.17 8.47
CA LEU A 684 2.72 -11.31 9.57
C LEU A 684 3.71 -10.14 9.62
N GLN A 685 4.17 -9.65 8.47
CA GLN A 685 5.03 -8.46 8.41
C GLN A 685 4.27 -7.18 8.83
N MET A 686 3.00 -7.03 8.42
CA MET A 686 2.14 -5.94 8.87
C MET A 686 1.95 -5.97 10.40
N ASP A 687 1.67 -7.15 10.96
CA ASP A 687 1.51 -7.35 12.40
C ASP A 687 2.81 -7.03 13.17
N ALA A 688 3.97 -7.42 12.63
CA ALA A 688 5.26 -7.07 13.19
C ALA A 688 5.48 -5.54 13.22
N VAL A 689 5.14 -4.82 12.16
CA VAL A 689 5.24 -3.34 12.14
C VAL A 689 4.36 -2.72 13.21
N ILE A 690 3.13 -3.20 13.39
CA ILE A 690 2.21 -2.71 14.42
C ILE A 690 2.75 -3.01 15.81
N GLY A 691 3.34 -4.19 16.04
CA GLY A 691 4.02 -4.52 17.29
C GLY A 691 5.24 -3.65 17.57
N ILE A 692 5.97 -3.23 16.53
CA ILE A 692 7.12 -2.33 16.65
C ILE A 692 6.67 -0.87 16.86
N LEU A 693 5.58 -0.43 16.25
CA LEU A 693 5.14 0.97 16.22
C LEU A 693 3.67 1.14 16.69
N PRO A 694 3.29 0.61 17.87
CA PRO A 694 1.89 0.58 18.29
C PRO A 694 1.31 1.99 18.55
N GLU A 695 2.16 2.98 18.82
CA GLU A 695 1.73 4.37 18.98
C GLU A 695 1.37 5.02 17.64
N PHE A 696 1.96 4.55 16.54
CA PHE A 696 1.80 5.15 15.21
C PHE A 696 0.82 4.40 14.32
N TYR A 697 0.69 3.09 14.51
CA TYR A 697 -0.15 2.21 13.71
C TYR A 697 -0.96 1.29 14.60
N ARG A 698 -2.21 1.06 14.24
CA ARG A 698 -3.06 0.04 14.84
C ARG A 698 -3.83 -0.71 13.76
N TRP A 699 -4.07 -1.99 14.00
CA TRP A 699 -5.12 -2.68 13.26
C TRP A 699 -6.44 -1.91 13.38
N GLY A 700 -7.10 -1.73 12.25
CA GLY A 700 -8.37 -1.04 12.14
C GLY A 700 -9.21 -1.65 11.03
N THR A 701 -10.24 -0.93 10.62
CA THR A 701 -11.16 -1.36 9.57
C THR A 701 -11.34 -0.27 8.53
N VAL A 702 -11.98 -0.61 7.40
CA VAL A 702 -12.35 0.40 6.39
C VAL A 702 -13.21 1.53 6.97
N THR A 703 -14.02 1.26 8.02
CA THR A 703 -14.78 2.29 8.73
C THR A 703 -13.86 3.34 9.34
N ASP A 704 -12.75 2.93 9.96
CA ASP A 704 -11.81 3.89 10.56
C ASP A 704 -11.20 4.81 9.49
N VAL A 705 -10.90 4.27 8.30
CA VAL A 705 -10.38 5.04 7.17
C VAL A 705 -11.44 6.02 6.65
N MET A 706 -12.68 5.54 6.47
CA MET A 706 -13.81 6.38 6.08
C MET A 706 -14.07 7.52 7.08
N ASP A 707 -14.02 7.24 8.39
CA ASP A 707 -14.16 8.25 9.45
C ASP A 707 -13.09 9.34 9.34
N ARG A 708 -11.85 8.97 9.00
CA ARG A 708 -10.75 9.92 8.81
C ARG A 708 -10.94 10.82 7.60
N ILE A 709 -11.41 10.24 6.48
CA ILE A 709 -11.74 11.00 5.27
C ILE A 709 -12.87 11.99 5.56
N GLU A 710 -13.92 11.54 6.24
CA GLU A 710 -15.09 12.35 6.57
C GLU A 710 -14.75 13.51 7.51
N ALA A 711 -13.83 13.31 8.44
CA ALA A 711 -13.33 14.37 9.33
C ALA A 711 -12.50 15.43 8.58
N GLY A 712 -12.14 15.21 7.31
CA GLY A 712 -11.36 16.15 6.49
C GLY A 712 -9.92 16.29 6.95
N VAL A 713 -9.36 15.24 7.57
CA VAL A 713 -8.11 15.32 8.31
C VAL A 713 -6.93 14.73 7.57
#